data_AF-A0A9W8M562-F1
#
_entry.id   AF-A0A9W8M562-F1
#
_cell.length_a   1.000
_cell.length_b   1.000
_cell.length_c   1.000
_cell.angle_alpha   90.00
_cell.angle_beta   90.00
_cell.angle_gamma   90.00
#
_symmetry.space_group_name_H-M   'P 1'
#
loop_
_entity.id
_entity.type
_entity.pdbx_description
1 polymer ?
#
loop_
_entity_poly.entity_id
_entity_poly.type
_entity_poly.pdbx_seq_one_letter_code
_entity_poly.pdbx_strand_id
1 'polypeptide(L)'
;MDAYIQHLTGGSSDTQSDSDVLLQSTLSIAAVNELSQELERRLDNSKEAILHTLHGNPDVYERAIAETDKAQLTISGLLRGVDDMQALLGDEKSGIHARLVDATENEARLREQLQENGAVLTCLRLLARLNATLRSMDALISENRLDQAAEMVVALERELDAATIIGNTRISSVLTNRVDQAKENIKHNAATALHKLLVIRVENDLAELSVPIDSLEQGQQQGSRTQSLFAALDTLGVQDEVAAAYSAHFVKNFIRPVLASPVITQETCSVDESDQRLIVRRGNSATHVSGTVDVCAIVTNAFAFANRALLPDSPASGSNGQATRPVSLWTYQCLSDVANMVLERCLLRHIPTTRHELEELRRTTDVLLEFESGMFEFCPAPISSTTSRPIHTAVGRLDELFVERRCDHAQRRARELAEDSSFALFEFEHHEVWSLDLVRDMIANSDCVISPLLVKASEKVVAQHAAGASDGGVSAALVYPKCSISCSMRQLVLEVYTLVNEAALSSNLLAASRLLLNTARQTFDLYRALHLTLHRAQLTKIPALAWQFFNDCMYASHHAGVVAQLIPVLNMGPSETSGSCSEAWLETARRFFSVGNAHIADLVLREARELKALIGSSRDAFYDAASKAAKDQLAKSRKQVRLAVAQLARAMQPPVVTPRIYYQTLGRYVDAVCAATIAMVAEIRDIGVDDSQVLSDHCRNVCPLSELFHLDPHILEPYRSLLATTNALGEHGTSVEADELLDSDSETEPHQPLEGKDVKGSAQSARLAKEHCKLIGKLVQLADILLISRADILARRRAGLLAQFTTEELADLIRALFSDTKERAQDIETLKSLD
;
A
#
# COMPACT_ATOMS: atom_id res chain seq x y z
N MET A 1 88.51 -67.94 81.13
CA MET A 1 88.05 -69.16 81.85
C MET A 1 86.57 -69.08 82.21
N ASP A 2 86.07 -67.85 82.34
CA ASP A 2 84.67 -67.44 82.10
C ASP A 2 84.07 -67.84 80.72
N ALA A 3 84.79 -68.57 79.85
CA ALA A 3 84.27 -69.12 78.59
C ALA A 3 83.82 -70.60 78.71
N TYR A 4 84.42 -71.37 79.64
CA TYR A 4 83.97 -72.73 80.02
C TYR A 4 82.72 -72.67 80.91
N ILE A 5 82.53 -71.55 81.63
CA ILE A 5 81.30 -71.19 82.36
C ILE A 5 80.20 -70.68 81.39
N GLN A 6 80.55 -70.15 80.21
CA GLN A 6 79.61 -69.67 79.18
C GLN A 6 79.12 -70.72 78.15
N HIS A 7 79.66 -71.95 78.13
CA HIS A 7 79.22 -73.04 77.22
C HIS A 7 78.63 -74.28 77.94
N LEU A 8 78.59 -74.30 79.29
CA LEU A 8 77.81 -75.29 80.08
C LEU A 8 76.46 -74.72 80.57
N THR A 9 76.31 -73.38 80.57
CA THR A 9 75.05 -72.67 80.87
C THR A 9 74.19 -72.42 79.63
N GLY A 10 74.70 -72.76 78.45
CA GLY A 10 73.94 -72.92 77.21
C GLY A 10 74.37 -74.22 76.54
N GLY A 11 73.42 -74.90 75.89
CA GLY A 11 73.68 -76.13 75.14
C GLY A 11 73.43 -77.37 75.98
N SER A 12 72.48 -78.21 75.57
CA SER A 12 72.73 -79.25 74.56
C SER A 12 73.78 -80.23 75.07
N SER A 13 73.34 -81.44 75.35
CA SER A 13 73.69 -82.64 74.57
C SER A 13 74.65 -83.46 75.45
N ASP A 14 74.62 -84.79 75.49
CA ASP A 14 75.09 -85.67 74.42
C ASP A 14 75.12 -87.12 75.00
N THR A 15 74.48 -88.10 74.35
CA THR A 15 75.04 -89.10 73.41
C THR A 15 75.57 -90.38 74.07
N GLN A 16 74.96 -91.50 73.64
CA GLN A 16 75.64 -92.80 73.55
C GLN A 16 76.35 -92.86 72.19
N SER A 17 77.55 -92.29 72.14
CA SER A 17 78.54 -92.45 71.06
C SER A 17 79.82 -91.69 71.49
N ASP A 18 80.47 -92.02 72.60
CA ASP A 18 81.38 -93.16 72.70
C ASP A 18 80.86 -94.46 72.08
N SER A 19 81.05 -94.61 70.77
CA SER A 19 81.57 -95.90 70.34
C SER A 19 83.07 -95.78 70.53
N ASP A 20 83.62 -96.67 71.34
CA ASP A 20 84.90 -97.30 71.09
C ASP A 20 85.61 -96.78 69.84
N VAL A 21 86.80 -96.20 70.06
CA VAL A 21 87.81 -95.74 69.11
C VAL A 21 87.76 -94.23 68.86
N LEU A 22 88.74 -93.40 69.19
CA LEU A 22 90.14 -93.54 69.64
C LEU A 22 90.61 -92.06 69.67
N LEU A 23 91.38 -91.53 70.60
CA LEU A 23 92.38 -92.12 71.46
C LEU A 23 92.80 -91.04 72.45
N GLN A 24 93.21 -91.53 73.61
CA GLN A 24 94.23 -90.92 74.45
C GLN A 24 93.75 -89.73 75.28
N SER A 25 93.31 -90.00 76.51
CA SER A 25 94.22 -90.06 77.67
C SER A 25 94.80 -88.68 77.95
N THR A 26 94.57 -88.00 79.07
CA THR A 26 94.50 -88.43 80.46
C THR A 26 94.05 -87.19 81.24
N LEU A 27 92.97 -87.25 82.03
CA LEU A 27 92.64 -86.20 82.99
C LEU A 27 93.04 -86.66 84.39
N SER A 28 93.90 -85.85 85.02
CA SER A 28 94.60 -86.21 86.24
C SER A 28 93.67 -86.21 87.46
N ILE A 29 94.01 -87.08 88.42
CA ILE A 29 93.28 -87.38 89.66
C ILE A 29 93.01 -86.12 90.53
N ALA A 30 93.74 -85.02 90.30
CA ALA A 30 93.57 -83.80 91.09
C ALA A 30 92.32 -82.98 90.70
N ALA A 31 91.92 -82.95 89.42
CA ALA A 31 90.80 -82.11 88.96
C ALA A 31 89.42 -82.76 89.20
N VAL A 32 89.36 -84.10 89.25
CA VAL A 32 88.10 -84.85 89.48
C VAL A 32 87.65 -84.76 90.94
N ASN A 33 88.59 -84.68 91.89
CA ASN A 33 88.30 -84.60 93.32
C ASN A 33 87.60 -83.30 93.73
N GLU A 34 87.82 -82.20 93.00
CA GLU A 34 87.18 -80.91 93.30
C GLU A 34 85.74 -80.83 92.76
N LEU A 35 85.46 -81.51 91.63
CA LEU A 35 84.15 -81.54 90.98
C LEU A 35 83.16 -82.51 91.65
N SER A 36 83.65 -83.66 92.13
CA SER A 36 82.81 -84.64 92.83
C SER A 36 82.28 -84.11 94.16
N GLN A 37 83.11 -83.40 94.93
CA GLN A 37 82.71 -82.84 96.24
C GLN A 37 81.60 -81.79 96.13
N GLU A 38 81.56 -80.99 95.05
CA GLU A 38 80.48 -80.01 94.84
C GLU A 38 79.19 -80.65 94.28
N LEU A 39 79.30 -81.75 93.53
CA LEU A 39 78.15 -82.53 93.04
C LEU A 39 77.45 -83.31 94.17
N GLU A 40 78.21 -83.92 95.08
CA GLU A 40 77.67 -84.59 96.27
C GLU A 40 76.87 -83.61 97.15
N ARG A 41 77.38 -82.39 97.34
CA ARG A 41 76.72 -81.35 98.14
C ARG A 41 75.41 -80.83 97.53
N ARG A 42 75.27 -80.84 96.20
CA ARG A 42 74.02 -80.39 95.52
C ARG A 42 72.99 -81.49 95.39
N LEU A 43 73.41 -82.75 95.24
CA LEU A 43 72.47 -83.87 95.11
C LEU A 43 71.75 -84.15 96.44
N ASP A 44 72.47 -84.09 97.57
CA ASP A 44 71.88 -84.29 98.89
C ASP A 44 70.81 -83.23 99.22
N ASN A 45 71.03 -81.97 98.82
CA ASN A 45 70.03 -80.90 98.92
C ASN A 45 68.82 -81.11 97.98
N SER A 46 69.01 -81.68 96.80
CA SER A 46 67.90 -81.96 95.86
C SER A 46 67.05 -83.16 96.29
N LYS A 47 67.66 -84.18 96.91
CA LYS A 47 66.96 -85.35 97.44
C LYS A 47 66.07 -85.01 98.64
N GLU A 48 66.53 -84.17 99.57
CA GLU A 48 65.69 -83.70 100.69
C GLU A 48 64.52 -82.83 100.23
N ALA A 49 64.72 -81.97 99.23
CA ALA A 49 63.65 -81.14 98.67
C ALA A 49 62.57 -81.97 97.95
N ILE A 50 62.96 -82.98 97.16
CA ILE A 50 62.04 -83.82 96.38
C ILE A 50 61.23 -84.77 97.29
N LEU A 51 61.83 -85.31 98.36
CA LEU A 51 61.10 -86.12 99.34
C LEU A 51 60.06 -85.31 100.14
N HIS A 52 60.26 -84.00 100.27
CA HIS A 52 59.27 -83.08 100.84
C HIS A 52 58.23 -82.60 99.82
N THR A 53 58.54 -82.60 98.51
CA THR A 53 57.56 -82.25 97.45
C THR A 53 56.64 -83.42 97.07
N LEU A 54 57.13 -84.67 97.15
CA LEU A 54 56.34 -85.88 96.88
C LEU A 54 55.35 -86.23 98.01
N HIS A 55 55.68 -85.92 99.27
CA HIS A 55 54.75 -86.12 100.40
C HIS A 55 53.81 -84.94 100.65
N GLY A 56 53.98 -83.82 99.94
CA GLY A 56 53.24 -82.57 100.19
C GLY A 56 51.92 -82.39 99.43
N ASN A 57 51.69 -83.06 98.28
CA ASN A 57 50.48 -82.83 97.44
C ASN A 57 50.07 -84.04 96.56
N PRO A 58 49.48 -85.12 97.11
CA PRO A 58 48.95 -86.25 96.34
C PRO A 58 47.76 -85.87 95.43
N ASP A 59 46.98 -84.85 95.81
CA ASP A 59 45.75 -84.45 95.11
C ASP A 59 45.96 -83.81 93.73
N VAL A 60 47.18 -83.36 93.42
CA VAL A 60 47.50 -82.72 92.13
C VAL A 60 47.77 -83.78 91.04
N TYR A 61 48.24 -84.97 91.44
CA TYR A 61 48.60 -86.04 90.50
C TYR A 61 47.38 -86.88 90.08
N GLU A 62 46.45 -87.16 90.99
CA GLU A 62 45.14 -87.76 90.66
C GLU A 62 44.33 -86.86 89.72
N ARG A 63 44.41 -85.54 89.89
CA ARG A 63 43.79 -84.56 88.98
C ARG A 63 44.38 -84.61 87.57
N ALA A 64 45.69 -84.76 87.42
CA ALA A 64 46.33 -84.81 86.10
C ALA A 64 45.95 -86.08 85.30
N ILE A 65 45.84 -87.24 85.96
CA ILE A 65 45.45 -88.49 85.30
C ILE A 65 43.96 -88.45 84.91
N ALA A 66 43.09 -87.92 85.79
CA ALA A 66 41.68 -87.71 85.48
C ALA A 66 41.46 -86.72 84.32
N GLU A 67 42.31 -85.69 84.17
CA GLU A 67 42.25 -84.79 83.01
C GLU A 67 42.66 -85.45 81.71
N THR A 68 43.55 -86.45 81.74
CA THR A 68 44.05 -87.12 80.54
C THR A 68 43.02 -88.11 79.96
N ASP A 69 42.33 -88.87 80.81
CA ASP A 69 41.20 -89.72 80.37
C ASP A 69 40.01 -88.88 79.88
N LYS A 70 39.79 -87.74 80.52
CA LYS A 70 38.80 -86.74 80.06
C LYS A 70 39.17 -86.19 78.68
N ALA A 71 40.46 -86.05 78.36
CA ALA A 71 40.95 -85.65 77.04
C ALA A 71 40.75 -86.74 75.97
N GLN A 72 40.95 -88.02 76.29
CA GLN A 72 40.74 -89.12 75.33
C GLN A 72 39.25 -89.37 75.02
N LEU A 73 38.38 -89.27 76.02
CA LEU A 73 36.92 -89.32 75.82
C LEU A 73 36.41 -88.13 75.00
N THR A 74 37.02 -86.97 75.13
CA THR A 74 36.68 -85.80 74.30
C THR A 74 37.12 -85.97 72.86
N ILE A 75 38.30 -86.53 72.59
CA ILE A 75 38.79 -86.77 71.21
C ILE A 75 37.91 -87.79 70.46
N SER A 76 37.51 -88.88 71.11
CA SER A 76 36.63 -89.88 70.51
C SER A 76 35.18 -89.35 70.34
N GLY A 77 34.73 -88.48 71.24
CA GLY A 77 33.52 -87.69 71.05
C GLY A 77 33.58 -86.74 69.85
N LEU A 78 34.74 -86.13 69.60
CA LEU A 78 34.94 -85.21 68.46
C LEU A 78 34.88 -85.95 67.12
N LEU A 79 35.47 -87.13 66.99
CA LEU A 79 35.48 -87.89 65.74
C LEU A 79 34.07 -88.35 65.32
N ARG A 80 33.27 -88.85 66.25
CA ARG A 80 31.86 -89.19 65.96
C ARG A 80 31.02 -87.94 65.64
N GLY A 81 31.33 -86.81 66.28
CA GLY A 81 30.74 -85.52 65.92
C GLY A 81 31.08 -85.08 64.49
N VAL A 82 32.25 -85.44 63.96
CA VAL A 82 32.63 -85.15 62.56
C VAL A 82 31.83 -85.99 61.57
N ASP A 83 31.62 -87.28 61.84
CA ASP A 83 30.82 -88.15 60.97
C ASP A 83 29.33 -87.76 60.97
N ASP A 84 28.77 -87.43 62.14
CA ASP A 84 27.40 -86.92 62.25
C ASP A 84 27.23 -85.57 61.52
N MET A 85 28.24 -84.69 61.57
CA MET A 85 28.25 -83.46 60.78
C MET A 85 28.26 -83.73 59.28
N GLN A 86 29.01 -84.73 58.82
CA GLN A 86 29.13 -85.04 57.41
C GLN A 86 27.83 -85.62 56.82
N ALA A 87 27.10 -86.45 57.59
CA ALA A 87 25.76 -86.93 57.22
C ALA A 87 24.70 -85.81 57.22
N LEU A 88 24.79 -84.85 58.16
CA LEU A 88 23.96 -83.64 58.17
C LEU A 88 24.25 -82.71 56.99
N LEU A 89 25.47 -82.70 56.47
CA LEU A 89 25.91 -81.84 55.36
C LEU A 89 25.65 -82.43 53.96
N GLY A 90 25.73 -83.75 53.78
CA GLY A 90 25.85 -84.39 52.45
C GLY A 90 24.61 -85.07 51.84
N ASP A 91 23.45 -85.14 52.51
CA ASP A 91 22.25 -85.81 51.98
C ASP A 91 21.57 -85.00 50.86
N GLU A 92 21.47 -85.56 49.65
CA GLU A 92 21.08 -84.87 48.40
C GLU A 92 19.65 -84.26 48.41
N LYS A 93 18.76 -84.69 49.31
CA LYS A 93 17.37 -84.18 49.38
C LYS A 93 16.99 -83.51 50.70
N SER A 94 17.69 -83.80 51.79
CA SER A 94 17.34 -83.29 53.13
C SER A 94 18.52 -82.67 53.90
N GLY A 95 19.75 -82.77 53.36
CA GLY A 95 20.95 -82.20 53.96
C GLY A 95 20.87 -80.69 54.13
N ILE A 96 21.64 -80.17 55.08
CA ILE A 96 21.73 -78.72 55.36
C ILE A 96 22.07 -77.95 54.07
N HIS A 97 22.88 -78.53 53.17
CA HIS A 97 23.26 -77.88 51.91
C HIS A 97 22.07 -77.70 50.94
N ALA A 98 21.20 -78.70 50.77
CA ALA A 98 20.02 -78.59 49.91
C ALA A 98 19.00 -77.59 50.47
N ARG A 99 18.78 -77.62 51.80
CA ARG A 99 17.94 -76.63 52.49
C ARG A 99 18.53 -75.22 52.45
N LEU A 100 19.85 -75.09 52.48
CA LEU A 100 20.53 -73.80 52.35
C LEU A 100 20.38 -73.26 50.93
N VAL A 101 20.48 -74.09 49.90
CA VAL A 101 20.25 -73.69 48.50
C VAL A 101 18.79 -73.23 48.30
N ASP A 102 17.80 -74.02 48.71
CA ASP A 102 16.38 -73.61 48.65
C ASP A 102 16.10 -72.36 49.49
N ALA A 103 16.72 -72.24 50.67
CA ALA A 103 16.62 -71.03 51.49
C ALA A 103 17.27 -69.83 50.81
N THR A 104 18.41 -69.99 50.13
CA THR A 104 19.09 -68.91 49.40
C THR A 104 18.34 -68.50 48.13
N GLU A 105 17.71 -69.43 47.41
CA GLU A 105 16.84 -69.12 46.27
C GLU A 105 15.57 -68.40 46.75
N ASN A 106 14.97 -68.86 47.85
CA ASN A 106 13.84 -68.15 48.48
C ASN A 106 14.25 -66.78 49.01
N GLU A 107 15.44 -66.64 49.61
CA GLU A 107 15.98 -65.36 50.09
C GLU A 107 16.26 -64.41 48.91
N ALA A 108 16.76 -64.91 47.79
CA ALA A 108 16.95 -64.14 46.55
C ALA A 108 15.60 -63.66 46.00
N ARG A 109 14.59 -64.54 45.94
CA ARG A 109 13.23 -64.20 45.51
C ARG A 109 12.54 -63.21 46.45
N LEU A 110 12.70 -63.38 47.76
CA LEU A 110 12.19 -62.44 48.76
C LEU A 110 12.93 -61.10 48.68
N ARG A 111 14.24 -61.08 48.40
CA ARG A 111 14.99 -59.85 48.14
C ARG A 111 14.49 -59.13 46.89
N GLU A 112 14.23 -59.86 45.81
CA GLU A 112 13.66 -59.31 44.58
C GLU A 112 12.27 -58.69 44.85
N GLN A 113 11.39 -59.42 45.56
CA GLN A 113 10.09 -58.89 45.98
C GLN A 113 10.21 -57.71 46.95
N LEU A 114 11.18 -57.70 47.86
CA LEU A 114 11.45 -56.56 48.75
C LEU A 114 11.98 -55.35 47.98
N GLN A 115 12.76 -55.58 46.92
CA GLN A 115 13.26 -54.52 46.05
C GLN A 115 12.12 -53.93 45.21
N GLU A 116 11.25 -54.76 44.64
CA GLU A 116 10.04 -54.32 43.93
C GLU A 116 9.08 -53.58 44.86
N ASN A 117 8.75 -54.15 46.02
CA ASN A 117 7.90 -53.51 47.03
C ASN A 117 8.54 -52.22 47.58
N GLY A 118 9.86 -52.19 47.72
CA GLY A 118 10.61 -51.00 48.10
C GLY A 118 10.52 -49.90 47.05
N ALA A 119 10.61 -50.25 45.76
CA ALA A 119 10.42 -49.30 44.66
C ALA A 119 8.98 -48.76 44.64
N VAL A 120 7.97 -49.63 44.79
CA VAL A 120 6.55 -49.23 44.86
C VAL A 120 6.27 -48.31 46.05
N LEU A 121 6.80 -48.61 47.24
CA LEU A 121 6.68 -47.75 48.41
C LEU A 121 7.34 -46.38 48.20
N THR A 122 8.47 -46.35 47.50
CA THR A 122 9.16 -45.10 47.17
C THR A 122 8.33 -44.28 46.19
N CYS A 123 7.72 -44.90 45.16
CA CYS A 123 6.75 -44.25 44.27
C CYS A 123 5.54 -43.70 45.02
N LEU A 124 4.92 -44.49 45.89
CA LEU A 124 3.72 -44.08 46.63
C LEU A 124 4.01 -42.92 47.60
N ARG A 125 5.18 -42.92 48.25
CA ARG A 125 5.61 -41.80 49.10
C ARG A 125 5.83 -40.52 48.30
N LEU A 126 6.46 -40.63 47.13
CA LEU A 126 6.66 -39.50 46.22
C LEU A 126 5.31 -38.92 45.76
N LEU A 127 4.38 -39.78 45.34
CA LEU A 127 3.03 -39.38 44.94
C LEU A 127 2.22 -38.74 46.09
N ALA A 128 2.35 -39.27 47.31
CA ALA A 128 1.70 -38.68 48.48
C ALA A 128 2.25 -37.28 48.79
N ARG A 129 3.56 -37.07 48.66
CA ARG A 129 4.20 -35.75 48.82
C ARG A 129 3.73 -34.77 47.76
N LEU A 130 3.74 -35.16 46.48
CA LEU A 130 3.26 -34.34 45.37
C LEU A 130 1.77 -33.98 45.51
N ASN A 131 0.95 -34.89 46.03
CA ASN A 131 -0.46 -34.61 46.27
C ASN A 131 -0.66 -33.62 47.45
N ALA A 132 0.19 -33.67 48.48
CA ALA A 132 0.16 -32.71 49.58
C ALA A 132 0.55 -31.29 49.12
N THR A 133 1.59 -31.16 48.28
CA THR A 133 2.02 -29.87 47.71
C THR A 133 0.96 -29.29 46.76
N LEU A 134 0.31 -30.13 45.94
CA LEU A 134 -0.83 -29.73 45.10
C LEU A 134 -2.01 -29.17 45.91
N ARG A 135 -2.37 -29.81 47.03
CA ARG A 135 -3.46 -29.30 47.90
C ARG A 135 -3.12 -27.97 48.54
N SER A 136 -1.85 -27.80 48.94
CA SER A 136 -1.35 -26.52 49.47
C SER A 136 -1.42 -25.43 48.39
N MET A 137 -1.07 -25.77 47.15
CA MET A 137 -1.13 -24.86 46.01
C MET A 137 -2.57 -24.42 45.72
N ASP A 138 -3.51 -25.35 45.67
CA ASP A 138 -4.94 -25.04 45.45
C ASP A 138 -5.49 -24.13 46.57
N ALA A 139 -5.07 -24.35 47.82
CA ALA A 139 -5.44 -23.49 48.94
C ALA A 139 -4.92 -22.05 48.75
N LEU A 140 -3.63 -21.87 48.41
CA LEU A 140 -3.06 -20.53 48.20
C LEU A 140 -3.68 -19.79 47.00
N ILE A 141 -4.01 -20.51 45.92
CA ILE A 141 -4.73 -19.95 44.76
C ILE A 141 -6.12 -19.47 45.18
N SER A 142 -6.82 -20.24 46.04
CA SER A 142 -8.15 -19.87 46.54
C SER A 142 -8.12 -18.68 47.52
N GLU A 143 -7.03 -18.53 48.29
CA GLU A 143 -6.80 -17.41 49.22
C GLU A 143 -6.29 -16.13 48.53
N ASN A 144 -6.08 -16.16 47.20
CA ASN A 144 -5.56 -15.05 46.39
C ASN A 144 -4.15 -14.56 46.82
N ARG A 145 -3.33 -15.45 47.39
CA ARG A 145 -1.92 -15.20 47.76
C ARG A 145 -1.02 -15.67 46.61
N LEU A 146 -1.03 -14.88 45.53
CA LEU A 146 -0.51 -15.27 44.23
C LEU A 146 1.02 -15.41 44.19
N ASP A 147 1.74 -14.64 45.02
CA ASP A 147 3.20 -14.69 45.20
C ASP A 147 3.67 -16.06 45.69
N GLN A 148 3.09 -16.54 46.80
CA GLN A 148 3.43 -17.82 47.40
C GLN A 148 2.92 -18.99 46.56
N ALA A 149 1.76 -18.82 45.90
CA ALA A 149 1.27 -19.81 44.96
C ALA A 149 2.22 -19.98 43.76
N ALA A 150 2.77 -18.89 43.22
CA ALA A 150 3.73 -18.91 42.11
C ALA A 150 5.04 -19.62 42.51
N GLU A 151 5.60 -19.31 43.67
CA GLU A 151 6.79 -20.00 44.19
C GLU A 151 6.56 -21.51 44.36
N MET A 152 5.40 -21.91 44.88
CA MET A 152 5.07 -23.33 45.04
C MET A 152 4.85 -24.04 43.70
N VAL A 153 4.29 -23.37 42.69
CA VAL A 153 4.16 -23.92 41.33
C VAL A 153 5.54 -24.19 40.74
N VAL A 154 6.47 -23.23 40.83
CA VAL A 154 7.86 -23.40 40.33
C VAL A 154 8.62 -24.47 41.12
N ALA A 155 8.41 -24.56 42.43
CA ALA A 155 8.98 -25.61 43.26
C ALA A 155 8.44 -27.00 42.87
N LEU A 156 7.13 -27.10 42.62
CA LEU A 156 6.48 -28.33 42.16
C LEU A 156 6.98 -28.77 40.78
N GLU A 157 7.21 -27.83 39.86
CA GLU A 157 7.83 -28.11 38.56
C GLU A 157 9.23 -28.68 38.70
N ARG A 158 10.08 -28.04 39.51
CA ARG A 158 11.42 -28.58 39.81
C ARG A 158 11.37 -29.97 40.45
N GLU A 159 10.44 -30.21 41.37
CA GLU A 159 10.26 -31.53 41.98
C GLU A 159 9.78 -32.58 40.99
N LEU A 160 8.95 -32.19 40.02
CA LEU A 160 8.44 -33.08 38.97
C LEU A 160 9.53 -33.40 37.94
N ASP A 161 10.38 -32.43 37.58
CA ASP A 161 11.53 -32.61 36.69
C ASP A 161 12.63 -33.48 37.32
N ALA A 162 12.83 -33.37 38.64
CA ALA A 162 13.78 -34.20 39.38
C ALA A 162 13.29 -35.64 39.60
N ALA A 163 12.01 -35.92 39.41
CA ALA A 163 11.38 -37.21 39.67
C ALA A 163 11.60 -38.21 38.50
N THR A 164 12.81 -38.76 38.38
CA THR A 164 13.17 -39.77 37.35
C THR A 164 12.31 -41.03 37.39
N ILE A 165 11.74 -41.38 38.55
CA ILE A 165 10.91 -42.58 38.78
C ILE A 165 9.55 -42.48 38.06
N ILE A 166 9.05 -41.27 37.80
CA ILE A 166 7.72 -41.03 37.21
C ILE A 166 7.84 -40.54 35.76
N GLY A 167 9.05 -40.19 35.30
CA GLY A 167 9.33 -39.74 33.94
C GLY A 167 8.77 -40.72 32.90
N ASN A 168 7.92 -40.22 32.00
CA ASN A 168 7.23 -40.96 30.93
C ASN A 168 6.00 -41.80 31.34
N THR A 169 5.43 -41.57 32.53
CA THR A 169 4.15 -42.20 32.91
C THR A 169 2.94 -41.31 32.59
N ARG A 170 1.75 -41.91 32.44
CA ARG A 170 0.48 -41.15 32.32
C ARG A 170 0.26 -40.25 33.54
N ILE A 171 0.76 -40.64 34.72
CA ILE A 171 0.66 -39.85 35.95
C ILE A 171 1.50 -38.57 35.83
N SER A 172 2.72 -38.64 35.30
CA SER A 172 3.52 -37.45 34.98
C SER A 172 2.76 -36.50 34.05
N SER A 173 2.13 -37.01 32.99
CA SER A 173 1.34 -36.18 32.05
C SER A 173 0.11 -35.53 32.69
N VAL A 174 -0.50 -36.17 33.70
CA VAL A 174 -1.65 -35.59 34.43
C VAL A 174 -1.18 -34.52 35.42
N LEU A 175 -0.03 -34.74 36.08
CA LEU A 175 0.55 -33.78 37.02
C LEU A 175 1.08 -32.53 36.31
N THR A 176 1.75 -32.68 35.17
CA THR A 176 2.17 -31.54 34.31
C THR A 176 0.95 -30.75 33.82
N ASN A 177 -0.08 -31.40 33.27
CA ASN A 177 -1.32 -30.72 32.89
C ASN A 177 -1.98 -29.96 34.07
N ARG A 178 -1.87 -30.48 35.30
CA ARG A 178 -2.40 -29.81 36.50
C ARG A 178 -1.59 -28.58 36.88
N VAL A 179 -0.26 -28.65 36.74
CA VAL A 179 0.64 -27.51 36.93
C VAL A 179 0.35 -26.43 35.89
N ASP A 180 0.18 -26.79 34.62
CA ASP A 180 -0.22 -25.87 33.55
C ASP A 180 -1.57 -25.22 33.85
N GLN A 181 -2.54 -26.00 34.34
CA GLN A 181 -3.83 -25.48 34.78
C GLN A 181 -3.72 -24.52 35.97
N ALA A 182 -2.80 -24.78 36.92
CA ALA A 182 -2.54 -23.89 38.03
C ALA A 182 -1.90 -22.57 37.58
N LYS A 183 -0.96 -22.63 36.61
CA LYS A 183 -0.39 -21.44 35.96
C LYS A 183 -1.47 -20.59 35.29
N GLU A 184 -2.36 -21.21 34.51
CA GLU A 184 -3.50 -20.51 33.89
C GLU A 184 -4.48 -19.94 34.92
N ASN A 185 -4.73 -20.63 36.03
CA ASN A 185 -5.56 -20.11 37.12
C ASN A 185 -4.92 -18.88 37.79
N ILE A 186 -3.61 -18.91 38.08
CA ILE A 186 -2.89 -17.77 38.65
C ILE A 186 -2.91 -16.58 37.66
N LYS A 187 -2.69 -16.84 36.37
CA LYS A 187 -2.79 -15.84 35.29
C LYS A 187 -4.19 -15.20 35.23
N HIS A 188 -5.25 -16.00 35.25
CA HIS A 188 -6.63 -15.52 35.23
C HIS A 188 -6.98 -14.71 36.48
N ASN A 189 -6.58 -15.19 37.66
CA ASN A 189 -6.77 -14.48 38.92
C ASN A 189 -6.00 -13.16 38.96
N ALA A 190 -4.77 -13.15 38.43
CA ALA A 190 -3.95 -11.95 38.33
C ALA A 190 -4.57 -10.90 37.39
N ALA A 191 -5.03 -11.31 36.20
CA ALA A 191 -5.74 -10.42 35.29
C ALA A 191 -7.04 -9.86 35.92
N THR A 192 -7.79 -10.71 36.63
CA THR A 192 -9.00 -10.31 37.36
C THR A 192 -8.69 -9.34 38.49
N ALA A 193 -7.58 -9.55 39.20
CA ALA A 193 -7.12 -8.64 40.25
C ALA A 193 -6.75 -7.27 39.66
N LEU A 194 -6.04 -7.22 38.52
CA LEU A 194 -5.74 -5.97 37.81
C LEU A 194 -7.02 -5.23 37.39
N HIS A 195 -8.02 -5.93 36.84
CA HIS A 195 -9.31 -5.33 36.48
C HIS A 195 -10.08 -4.77 37.68
N LYS A 196 -9.91 -5.35 38.88
CA LYS A 196 -10.53 -4.85 40.11
C LYS A 196 -9.81 -3.62 40.68
N LEU A 197 -8.53 -3.45 40.37
CA LEU A 197 -7.73 -2.30 40.81
C LEU A 197 -7.98 -1.03 39.99
N LEU A 198 -8.27 -1.18 38.69
CA LEU A 198 -8.66 -0.07 37.81
C LEU A 198 -10.03 -0.34 37.19
N VAL A 199 -11.05 0.33 37.71
CA VAL A 199 -12.42 0.18 37.22
C VAL A 199 -12.66 1.14 36.05
N ILE A 200 -12.98 0.57 34.90
CA ILE A 200 -13.34 1.29 33.68
C ILE A 200 -14.86 1.36 33.59
N ARG A 201 -15.43 2.58 33.60
CA ARG A 201 -16.86 2.80 33.34
C ARG A 201 -17.01 3.67 32.11
N VAL A 202 -17.71 3.15 31.10
CA VAL A 202 -18.03 3.93 29.89
C VAL A 202 -19.53 3.94 29.71
N GLU A 203 -20.10 5.13 29.87
CA GLU A 203 -21.47 5.47 29.55
C GLU A 203 -21.52 6.26 28.22
N ASN A 204 -22.72 6.64 27.80
CA ASN A 204 -22.91 7.35 26.53
C ASN A 204 -22.16 8.70 26.50
N ASP A 205 -22.18 9.44 27.61
CA ASP A 205 -21.63 10.81 27.70
C ASP A 205 -20.39 10.89 28.61
N LEU A 206 -19.97 9.78 29.22
CA LEU A 206 -18.92 9.76 30.24
C LEU A 206 -18.02 8.53 30.09
N ALA A 207 -16.71 8.72 30.11
CA ALA A 207 -15.75 7.64 30.32
C ALA A 207 -14.94 7.95 31.59
N GLU A 208 -15.05 7.10 32.60
CA GLU A 208 -14.40 7.24 33.91
C GLU A 208 -13.42 6.08 34.14
N LEU A 209 -12.19 6.43 34.52
CA LEU A 209 -11.24 5.52 35.14
C LEU A 209 -11.20 5.82 36.63
N SER A 210 -11.44 4.84 37.48
CA SER A 210 -11.49 5.03 38.93
C SER A 210 -10.73 3.95 39.69
N VAL A 211 -10.06 4.35 40.76
CA VAL A 211 -9.46 3.45 41.75
C VAL A 211 -10.46 3.30 42.92
N PRO A 212 -10.93 2.09 43.23
CA PRO A 212 -11.96 1.89 44.26
C PRO A 212 -11.49 2.29 45.67
N ILE A 213 -12.33 3.08 46.35
CA ILE A 213 -12.10 3.78 47.62
C ILE A 213 -12.08 2.85 48.86
N ASP A 214 -12.58 1.61 48.76
CA ASP A 214 -12.52 0.61 49.85
C ASP A 214 -11.07 0.22 50.27
N SER A 215 -10.07 0.78 49.59
CA SER A 215 -8.63 0.60 49.83
C SER A 215 -8.03 1.60 50.84
N LEU A 216 -8.81 2.57 51.34
CA LEU A 216 -8.30 3.71 52.13
C LEU A 216 -7.85 3.39 53.57
N GLU A 217 -8.27 2.27 54.18
CA GLU A 217 -7.68 1.86 55.48
C GLU A 217 -6.32 1.16 55.32
N GLN A 218 -5.88 0.92 54.08
CA GLN A 218 -4.75 0.06 53.75
C GLN A 218 -3.85 0.64 52.65
N GLY A 219 -3.55 1.94 52.66
CA GLY A 219 -2.61 2.56 51.72
C GLY A 219 -1.23 1.86 51.67
N GLN A 220 -0.79 1.25 52.78
CA GLN A 220 0.42 0.41 52.82
C GLN A 220 0.22 -1.01 52.23
N GLN A 221 -1.00 -1.55 52.19
CA GLN A 221 -1.25 -2.88 51.61
C GLN A 221 -1.59 -2.84 50.12
N GLN A 222 -2.06 -1.73 49.55
CA GLN A 222 -2.35 -1.67 48.12
C GLN A 222 -1.06 -1.73 47.28
N GLY A 223 -0.03 -0.97 47.69
CA GLY A 223 1.32 -1.09 47.12
C GLY A 223 1.94 -2.47 47.35
N SER A 224 1.70 -3.10 48.51
CA SER A 224 2.17 -4.47 48.76
C SER A 224 1.42 -5.51 47.92
N ARG A 225 0.13 -5.31 47.64
CA ARG A 225 -0.69 -6.20 46.80
C ARG A 225 -0.27 -6.12 45.34
N THR A 226 -0.07 -4.93 44.78
CA THR A 226 0.45 -4.77 43.41
C THR A 226 1.87 -5.30 43.30
N GLN A 227 2.74 -5.04 44.29
CA GLN A 227 4.09 -5.63 44.33
C GLN A 227 4.05 -7.17 44.39
N SER A 228 3.21 -7.76 45.26
CA SER A 228 3.07 -9.22 45.36
C SER A 228 2.51 -9.85 44.07
N LEU A 229 1.62 -9.13 43.38
CA LEU A 229 1.04 -9.56 42.11
C LEU A 229 2.09 -9.55 40.99
N PHE A 230 2.86 -8.47 40.83
CA PHE A 230 3.90 -8.41 39.81
C PHE A 230 5.07 -9.35 40.12
N ALA A 231 5.42 -9.53 41.40
CA ALA A 231 6.40 -10.54 41.81
C ALA A 231 5.96 -11.97 41.47
N ALA A 232 4.67 -12.30 41.65
CA ALA A 232 4.11 -13.58 41.23
C ALA A 232 4.19 -13.80 39.72
N LEU A 233 3.89 -12.75 38.94
CA LEU A 233 3.94 -12.79 37.48
C LEU A 233 5.36 -12.92 36.92
N ASP A 234 6.33 -12.24 37.54
CA ASP A 234 7.76 -12.36 37.20
C ASP A 234 8.29 -13.76 37.54
N THR A 235 7.93 -14.29 38.71
CA THR A 235 8.31 -15.65 39.15
C THR A 235 7.80 -16.74 38.19
N LEU A 236 6.62 -16.56 37.60
CA LEU A 236 6.04 -17.49 36.60
C LEU A 236 6.50 -17.19 35.15
N GLY A 237 7.11 -16.03 34.89
CA GLY A 237 7.49 -15.59 33.55
C GLY A 237 6.33 -15.25 32.61
N VAL A 238 5.13 -14.96 33.15
CA VAL A 238 3.87 -14.75 32.38
C VAL A 238 3.49 -13.26 32.28
N GLN A 239 4.39 -12.36 32.65
CA GLN A 239 4.14 -10.92 32.68
C GLN A 239 3.68 -10.36 31.33
N ASP A 240 4.34 -10.74 30.23
CA ASP A 240 4.02 -10.24 28.89
C ASP A 240 2.62 -10.67 28.41
N GLU A 241 2.19 -11.88 28.77
CA GLU A 241 0.87 -12.39 28.39
C GLU A 241 -0.26 -11.72 29.18
N VAL A 242 -0.05 -11.46 30.47
CA VAL A 242 -1.02 -10.74 31.30
C VAL A 242 -1.08 -9.27 30.91
N ALA A 243 0.07 -8.64 30.61
CA ALA A 243 0.13 -7.30 30.05
C ALA A 243 -0.59 -7.22 28.69
N ALA A 244 -0.45 -8.23 27.82
CA ALA A 244 -1.18 -8.31 26.56
C ALA A 244 -2.71 -8.41 26.76
N ALA A 245 -3.17 -9.27 27.67
CA ALA A 245 -4.59 -9.43 27.96
C ALA A 245 -5.20 -8.14 28.57
N TYR A 246 -4.49 -7.52 29.50
CA TYR A 246 -4.91 -6.28 30.15
C TYR A 246 -4.93 -5.09 29.17
N SER A 247 -3.87 -4.95 28.38
CA SER A 247 -3.77 -3.88 27.37
C SER A 247 -4.88 -4.00 26.31
N ALA A 248 -5.19 -5.21 25.84
CA ALA A 248 -6.32 -5.44 24.95
C ALA A 248 -7.67 -5.05 25.58
N HIS A 249 -7.87 -5.36 26.86
CA HIS A 249 -9.07 -4.95 27.61
C HIS A 249 -9.18 -3.44 27.74
N PHE A 250 -8.08 -2.76 28.10
CA PHE A 250 -8.03 -1.30 28.24
C PHE A 250 -8.30 -0.58 26.91
N VAL A 251 -7.67 -1.03 25.82
CA VAL A 251 -7.89 -0.44 24.49
C VAL A 251 -9.34 -0.64 24.04
N LYS A 252 -9.89 -1.83 24.20
CA LYS A 252 -11.26 -2.16 23.79
C LYS A 252 -12.32 -1.38 24.58
N ASN A 253 -12.14 -1.26 25.90
CA ASN A 253 -13.17 -0.78 26.79
C ASN A 253 -13.04 0.70 27.17
N PHE A 254 -11.86 1.32 27.03
CA PHE A 254 -11.66 2.75 27.31
C PHE A 254 -11.22 3.54 26.08
N ILE A 255 -10.05 3.20 25.50
CA ILE A 255 -9.45 4.01 24.42
C ILE A 255 -10.33 4.06 23.17
N ARG A 256 -10.87 2.92 22.71
CA ARG A 256 -11.71 2.86 21.50
C ARG A 256 -13.02 3.66 21.66
N PRO A 257 -13.80 3.54 22.75
CA PRO A 257 -14.96 4.39 22.98
C PRO A 257 -14.64 5.89 23.06
N VAL A 258 -13.53 6.25 23.72
CA VAL A 258 -13.07 7.65 23.79
C VAL A 258 -12.75 8.15 22.38
N LEU A 259 -11.87 7.47 21.65
CA LEU A 259 -11.47 7.84 20.28
C LEU A 259 -12.59 7.69 19.22
N ALA A 260 -13.71 7.03 19.52
CA ALA A 260 -14.88 7.00 18.63
C ALA A 260 -15.76 8.27 18.73
N SER A 261 -15.61 9.07 19.79
CA SER A 261 -16.50 10.21 20.07
C SER A 261 -16.04 11.46 19.35
N PRO A 262 -16.92 12.20 18.65
CA PRO A 262 -16.49 13.33 17.83
C PRO A 262 -15.94 14.51 18.65
N VAL A 263 -16.43 14.72 19.87
CA VAL A 263 -16.04 15.84 20.74
C VAL A 263 -15.46 15.35 22.07
N ILE A 264 -14.22 15.74 22.31
CA ILE A 264 -13.40 15.50 23.49
C ILE A 264 -12.41 16.67 23.59
N THR A 265 -12.42 17.43 24.69
CA THR A 265 -11.51 18.57 24.89
C THR A 265 -10.73 18.42 26.19
N GLN A 266 -9.58 19.06 26.34
CA GLN A 266 -8.79 18.94 27.58
C GLN A 266 -9.59 19.39 28.83
N GLU A 267 -10.51 20.34 28.68
CA GLU A 267 -11.44 20.78 29.75
C GLU A 267 -12.46 19.70 30.16
N THR A 268 -12.73 18.72 29.31
CA THR A 268 -13.57 17.56 29.62
C THR A 268 -12.85 16.46 30.38
N CYS A 269 -11.52 16.58 30.51
CA CYS A 269 -10.63 15.64 31.19
C CYS A 269 -10.23 16.21 32.54
N SER A 270 -10.92 15.80 33.61
CA SER A 270 -10.59 16.22 34.98
C SER A 270 -10.05 15.05 35.78
N VAL A 271 -8.91 15.27 36.45
CA VAL A 271 -8.45 14.41 37.54
C VAL A 271 -9.06 14.97 38.83
N ASP A 272 -9.67 14.10 39.62
CA ASP A 272 -10.26 14.47 40.91
C ASP A 272 -9.19 14.99 41.90
N GLU A 273 -9.56 15.85 42.86
CA GLU A 273 -8.62 16.46 43.84
C GLU A 273 -7.85 15.42 44.68
N SER A 274 -8.40 14.20 44.73
CA SER A 274 -7.86 13.03 45.41
C SER A 274 -6.91 12.19 44.55
N ASP A 275 -6.75 12.51 43.25
CA ASP A 275 -5.98 11.73 42.25
C ASP A 275 -6.52 10.30 42.01
N GLN A 276 -7.78 10.04 42.39
CA GLN A 276 -8.37 8.69 42.39
C GLN A 276 -9.28 8.41 41.20
N ARG A 277 -9.65 9.44 40.44
CA ARG A 277 -10.57 9.33 39.29
C ARG A 277 -10.11 10.22 38.15
N LEU A 278 -10.08 9.66 36.95
CA LEU A 278 -9.96 10.39 35.69
C LEU A 278 -11.30 10.33 34.97
N ILE A 279 -11.91 11.49 34.76
CA ILE A 279 -13.21 11.62 34.10
C ILE A 279 -13.01 12.30 32.75
N VAL A 280 -13.47 11.65 31.68
CA VAL A 280 -13.49 12.17 30.31
C VAL A 280 -14.94 12.30 29.87
N ARG A 281 -15.46 13.54 29.75
CA ARG A 281 -16.80 13.79 29.21
C ARG A 281 -16.79 13.74 27.68
N ARG A 282 -17.78 13.07 27.10
CA ARG A 282 -17.91 12.82 25.66
C ARG A 282 -19.06 13.67 25.13
N GLY A 283 -18.81 14.46 24.10
CA GLY A 283 -19.85 15.24 23.43
C GLY A 283 -20.26 14.62 22.08
N ASN A 284 -21.56 14.72 21.77
CA ASN A 284 -22.14 14.29 20.49
C ASN A 284 -22.43 15.45 19.52
N SER A 285 -22.03 16.69 19.86
CA SER A 285 -22.31 17.85 18.99
C SER A 285 -21.45 17.84 17.74
N ALA A 286 -22.07 17.84 16.55
CA ALA A 286 -21.37 17.83 15.26
C ALA A 286 -20.64 19.14 14.91
N THR A 287 -20.78 20.18 15.73
CA THR A 287 -20.30 21.54 15.42
C THR A 287 -18.86 21.82 15.83
N HIS A 288 -18.26 21.04 16.73
CA HIS A 288 -16.87 21.20 17.18
C HIS A 288 -16.14 19.85 17.12
N VAL A 289 -15.16 19.70 16.23
CA VAL A 289 -14.29 18.53 16.18
C VAL A 289 -13.13 18.74 17.15
N SER A 290 -12.78 17.73 17.95
CA SER A 290 -11.62 17.76 18.85
C SER A 290 -10.33 18.14 18.13
N GLY A 291 -9.52 19.02 18.71
CA GLY A 291 -8.18 19.29 18.22
C GLY A 291 -7.24 18.10 18.44
N THR A 292 -6.22 17.97 17.59
CA THR A 292 -5.17 16.94 17.71
C THR A 292 -4.50 16.98 19.09
N VAL A 293 -4.30 18.19 19.64
CA VAL A 293 -3.71 18.41 20.98
C VAL A 293 -4.56 17.77 22.07
N ASP A 294 -5.88 17.98 22.05
CA ASP A 294 -6.80 17.45 23.05
C ASP A 294 -6.80 15.92 23.05
N VAL A 295 -6.86 15.32 21.84
CA VAL A 295 -6.87 13.86 21.69
C VAL A 295 -5.57 13.24 22.22
N CYS A 296 -4.41 13.80 21.85
CA CYS A 296 -3.12 13.34 22.33
C CYS A 296 -3.00 13.47 23.86
N ALA A 297 -3.38 14.62 24.42
CA ALA A 297 -3.30 14.86 25.86
C ALA A 297 -4.17 13.89 26.67
N ILE A 298 -5.41 13.64 26.23
CA ILE A 298 -6.33 12.74 26.94
C ILE A 298 -5.85 11.30 26.93
N VAL A 299 -5.34 10.83 25.79
CA VAL A 299 -4.77 9.49 25.69
C VAL A 299 -3.52 9.36 26.59
N THR A 300 -2.59 10.32 26.51
CA THR A 300 -1.39 10.32 27.38
C THR A 300 -1.77 10.36 28.87
N ASN A 301 -2.73 11.19 29.25
CA ASN A 301 -3.21 11.29 30.63
C ASN A 301 -3.85 9.98 31.12
N ALA A 302 -4.59 9.27 30.25
CA ALA A 302 -5.18 7.98 30.59
C ALA A 302 -4.12 6.90 30.86
N PHE A 303 -3.06 6.85 30.03
CA PHE A 303 -1.93 5.94 30.24
C PHE A 303 -1.12 6.33 31.49
N ALA A 304 -0.87 7.62 31.71
CA ALA A 304 -0.16 8.11 32.89
C ALA A 304 -0.93 7.82 34.19
N PHE A 305 -2.25 8.03 34.19
CA PHE A 305 -3.13 7.70 35.33
C PHE A 305 -3.11 6.20 35.64
N ALA A 306 -3.26 5.35 34.61
CA ALA A 306 -3.22 3.90 34.78
C ALA A 306 -1.86 3.40 35.29
N ASN A 307 -0.75 3.98 34.82
CA ASN A 307 0.58 3.66 35.31
C ASN A 307 0.77 4.05 36.78
N ARG A 308 0.36 5.26 37.16
CA ARG A 308 0.45 5.73 38.55
C ARG A 308 -0.43 4.92 39.51
N ALA A 309 -1.59 4.45 39.05
CA ALA A 309 -2.51 3.68 39.87
C ALA A 309 -2.06 2.22 40.11
N LEU A 310 -1.31 1.64 39.17
CA LEU A 310 -1.03 0.20 39.15
C LEU A 310 0.45 -0.14 39.36
N LEU A 311 1.38 0.69 38.90
CA LEU A 311 2.82 0.45 39.11
C LEU A 311 3.22 0.93 40.51
N PRO A 312 4.02 0.14 41.25
CA PRO A 312 4.59 0.60 42.50
C PRO A 312 5.59 1.74 42.24
N ASP A 313 5.61 2.75 43.13
CA ASP A 313 6.71 3.72 43.15
C ASP A 313 8.04 2.98 43.26
N SER A 314 9.02 3.39 42.46
CA SER A 314 10.34 2.77 42.29
C SER A 314 10.87 2.11 43.58
N PRO A 315 11.41 0.87 43.54
CA PRO A 315 11.99 0.27 44.73
C PRO A 315 13.14 1.17 45.21
N ALA A 316 13.02 1.66 46.44
CA ALA A 316 14.16 2.23 47.15
C ALA A 316 15.28 1.19 47.15
N SER A 317 16.46 1.60 46.68
CA SER A 317 17.69 0.83 46.54
C SER A 317 17.83 -0.31 47.54
N GLY A 318 17.38 -1.50 47.15
CA GLY A 318 17.67 -2.74 47.83
C GLY A 318 19.09 -3.16 47.47
N SER A 319 19.98 -3.17 48.45
CA SER A 319 21.32 -3.70 48.35
C SER A 319 21.29 -5.18 47.98
N ASN A 320 21.31 -5.51 46.69
CA ASN A 320 21.86 -6.73 46.08
C ASN A 320 21.70 -6.61 44.55
N GLY A 321 22.82 -6.46 43.84
CA GLY A 321 22.88 -6.10 42.42
C GLY A 321 22.41 -7.16 41.42
N GLN A 322 21.14 -7.55 41.46
CA GLN A 322 20.45 -8.17 40.33
C GLN A 322 19.51 -7.13 39.72
N ALA A 323 19.76 -6.79 38.45
CA ALA A 323 18.93 -5.87 37.69
C ALA A 323 17.54 -6.48 37.46
N THR A 324 16.60 -6.20 38.35
CA THR A 324 15.17 -6.48 38.15
C THR A 324 14.69 -5.74 36.90
N ARG A 325 14.07 -6.48 35.96
CA ARG A 325 13.45 -5.88 34.77
C ARG A 325 12.44 -4.80 35.20
N PRO A 326 12.37 -3.64 34.51
CA PRO A 326 11.34 -2.65 34.79
C PRO A 326 9.97 -3.27 34.55
N VAL A 327 9.11 -3.21 35.57
CA VAL A 327 7.73 -3.72 35.47
C VAL A 327 6.98 -2.82 34.50
N SER A 328 6.56 -3.35 33.36
CA SER A 328 5.65 -2.66 32.44
C SER A 328 4.28 -3.34 32.42
N LEU A 329 3.24 -2.51 32.29
CA LEU A 329 1.85 -2.88 32.10
C LEU A 329 1.47 -3.03 30.62
N TRP A 330 2.28 -2.45 29.71
CA TRP A 330 1.90 -2.24 28.33
C TRP A 330 2.83 -2.98 27.38
N THR A 331 2.24 -3.57 26.34
CA THR A 331 3.00 -4.19 25.26
C THR A 331 3.29 -3.17 24.16
N TYR A 332 4.38 -3.36 23.42
CA TYR A 332 4.67 -2.57 22.23
C TYR A 332 3.51 -2.61 21.21
N GLN A 333 2.90 -3.79 21.03
CA GLN A 333 1.75 -3.96 20.13
C GLN A 333 0.58 -3.05 20.53
N CYS A 334 0.24 -2.98 21.82
CA CYS A 334 -0.82 -2.09 22.30
C CYS A 334 -0.51 -0.62 22.01
N LEU A 335 0.71 -0.15 22.30
CA LEU A 335 1.10 1.24 22.08
C LEU A 335 1.08 1.58 20.58
N SER A 336 1.51 0.65 19.74
CA SER A 336 1.43 0.76 18.28
C SER A 336 -0.01 0.81 17.79
N ASP A 337 -0.91 -0.04 18.31
CA ASP A 337 -2.33 -0.05 17.95
C ASP A 337 -3.02 1.27 18.32
N VAL A 338 -2.75 1.81 19.51
CA VAL A 338 -3.28 3.11 19.94
C VAL A 338 -2.71 4.24 19.10
N ALA A 339 -1.41 4.24 18.81
CA ALA A 339 -0.78 5.21 17.91
C ALA A 339 -1.42 5.18 16.51
N ASN A 340 -1.73 3.99 15.97
CA ASN A 340 -2.45 3.84 14.71
C ASN A 340 -3.88 4.40 14.77
N MET A 341 -4.60 4.21 15.89
CA MET A 341 -5.95 4.77 16.07
C MET A 341 -5.93 6.30 16.14
N VAL A 342 -4.95 6.88 16.82
CA VAL A 342 -4.75 8.34 16.85
C VAL A 342 -4.32 8.86 15.48
N LEU A 343 -3.42 8.15 14.80
CA LEU A 343 -2.97 8.46 13.44
C LEU A 343 -4.13 8.50 12.45
N GLU A 344 -5.03 7.49 12.49
CA GLU A 344 -6.18 7.43 11.60
C GLU A 344 -7.13 8.61 11.83
N ARG A 345 -7.42 8.93 13.10
CA ARG A 345 -8.34 10.01 13.47
C ARG A 345 -7.76 11.39 13.17
N CYS A 346 -6.53 11.66 13.62
CA CYS A 346 -5.97 13.01 13.65
C CYS A 346 -5.16 13.38 12.40
N LEU A 347 -4.58 12.41 11.69
CA LEU A 347 -3.77 12.66 10.49
C LEU A 347 -4.45 12.16 9.23
N LEU A 348 -4.66 10.84 9.08
CA LEU A 348 -5.04 10.24 7.80
C LEU A 348 -6.38 10.76 7.25
N ARG A 349 -7.38 10.95 8.12
CA ARG A 349 -8.69 11.51 7.71
C ARG A 349 -8.60 12.99 7.29
N HIS A 350 -7.62 13.71 7.84
CA HIS A 350 -7.47 15.17 7.73
C HIS A 350 -6.37 15.58 6.74
N ILE A 351 -5.78 14.63 5.99
CA ILE A 351 -4.86 14.95 4.91
C ILE A 351 -5.59 15.91 3.94
N PRO A 352 -5.03 17.09 3.67
CA PRO A 352 -5.70 18.10 2.87
C PRO A 352 -5.60 17.81 1.38
N THR A 353 -6.37 18.55 0.60
CA THR A 353 -6.30 18.56 -0.87
C THR A 353 -5.61 19.80 -1.43
N THR A 354 -5.29 20.79 -0.60
CA THR A 354 -4.55 22.00 -0.97
C THR A 354 -3.21 22.06 -0.25
N ARG A 355 -2.23 22.71 -0.85
CA ARG A 355 -0.88 22.80 -0.27
C ARG A 355 -0.79 23.76 0.91
N HIS A 356 -1.61 24.81 0.93
CA HIS A 356 -1.71 25.74 2.06
C HIS A 356 -2.16 25.01 3.34
N GLU A 357 -3.23 24.22 3.25
CA GLU A 357 -3.71 23.42 4.39
C GLU A 357 -2.68 22.36 4.84
N LEU A 358 -1.84 21.86 3.93
CA LEU A 358 -0.75 20.94 4.29
C LEU A 358 0.29 21.61 5.18
N GLU A 359 0.63 22.87 4.91
CA GLU A 359 1.54 23.64 5.75
C GLU A 359 0.94 23.91 7.14
N GLU A 360 -0.38 24.10 7.21
CA GLU A 360 -1.09 24.20 8.49
C GLU A 360 -1.06 22.87 9.26
N LEU A 361 -1.35 21.75 8.59
CA LEU A 361 -1.28 20.42 9.19
C LEU A 361 0.13 20.10 9.71
N ARG A 362 1.19 20.48 8.98
CA ARG A 362 2.59 20.30 9.41
C ARG A 362 2.86 20.91 10.78
N ARG A 363 2.30 22.09 11.09
CA ARG A 363 2.46 22.72 12.43
C ARG A 363 1.89 21.87 13.55
N THR A 364 0.91 21.02 13.26
CA THR A 364 0.30 20.11 14.24
C THR A 364 0.98 18.74 14.32
N THR A 365 1.84 18.39 13.36
CA THR A 365 2.54 17.09 13.35
C THR A 365 3.56 16.95 14.48
N ASP A 366 4.17 18.05 14.93
CA ASP A 366 5.13 18.02 16.05
C ASP A 366 4.47 17.49 17.33
N VAL A 367 3.22 17.89 17.60
CA VAL A 367 2.44 17.39 18.75
C VAL A 367 2.20 15.88 18.66
N LEU A 368 1.98 15.35 17.45
CA LEU A 368 1.83 13.90 17.23
C LEU A 368 3.14 13.15 17.46
N LEU A 369 4.27 13.73 17.06
CA LEU A 369 5.61 13.15 17.26
C LEU A 369 6.01 13.15 18.75
N GLU A 370 5.70 14.22 19.48
CA GLU A 370 5.88 14.30 20.93
C GLU A 370 4.98 13.29 21.65
N PHE A 371 3.71 13.22 21.29
CA PHE A 371 2.77 12.23 21.80
C PHE A 371 3.27 10.80 21.62
N GLU A 372 3.70 10.45 20.42
CA GLU A 372 4.20 9.11 20.14
C GLU A 372 5.46 8.81 20.98
N SER A 373 6.34 9.80 21.16
CA SER A 373 7.55 9.64 21.97
C SER A 373 7.21 9.41 23.44
N GLY A 374 6.32 10.22 24.02
CA GLY A 374 5.85 10.06 25.39
C GLY A 374 5.07 8.76 25.63
N MET A 375 4.31 8.28 24.63
CA MET A 375 3.64 6.98 24.74
C MET A 375 4.64 5.82 24.80
N PHE A 376 5.68 5.83 23.97
CA PHE A 376 6.65 4.74 23.95
C PHE A 376 7.65 4.79 25.11
N GLU A 377 7.70 5.87 25.92
CA GLU A 377 8.39 5.86 27.22
C GLU A 377 7.78 4.83 28.19
N PHE A 378 6.50 4.46 28.02
CA PHE A 378 5.85 3.44 28.84
C PHE A 378 6.21 1.99 28.44
N CYS A 379 7.07 1.81 27.42
CA CYS A 379 7.45 0.50 26.89
C CYS A 379 8.49 -0.21 27.80
N PRO A 380 8.40 -1.54 28.00
CA PRO A 380 9.30 -2.29 28.90
C PRO A 380 10.77 -2.35 28.45
N ALA A 381 11.05 -2.14 27.16
CA ALA A 381 12.40 -2.25 26.60
C ALA A 381 12.76 -1.00 25.78
N PRO A 382 14.04 -0.55 25.82
CA PRO A 382 14.49 0.54 24.96
C PRO A 382 14.24 0.17 23.51
N ILE A 383 13.51 1.05 22.83
CA ILE A 383 13.09 0.87 21.44
C ILE A 383 14.35 0.76 20.59
N SER A 384 14.57 -0.38 19.94
CA SER A 384 15.66 -0.51 18.97
C SER A 384 15.41 0.46 17.81
N SER A 385 16.47 0.99 17.21
CA SER A 385 16.41 1.87 16.03
C SER A 385 15.69 1.24 14.83
N THR A 386 15.46 -0.08 14.84
CA THR A 386 14.76 -0.83 13.80
C THR A 386 13.24 -0.93 14.03
N THR A 387 12.73 -0.49 15.17
CA THR A 387 11.32 -0.64 15.54
C THR A 387 10.48 0.43 14.87
N SER A 388 9.52 0.04 14.01
CA SER A 388 8.69 0.99 13.27
C SER A 388 7.80 1.79 14.22
N ARG A 389 7.85 3.10 14.10
CA ARG A 389 6.98 4.02 14.84
C ARG A 389 5.89 4.52 13.89
N PRO A 390 4.60 4.16 14.08
CA PRO A 390 3.56 4.43 13.09
C PRO A 390 3.40 5.91 12.73
N ILE A 391 3.36 6.79 13.73
CA ILE A 391 3.19 8.23 13.52
C ILE A 391 4.46 8.80 12.91
N HIS A 392 5.65 8.46 13.42
CA HIS A 392 6.91 8.91 12.84
C HIS A 392 7.05 8.51 11.36
N THR A 393 6.68 7.27 11.02
CA THR A 393 6.71 6.74 9.64
C THR A 393 5.70 7.48 8.76
N ALA A 394 4.50 7.74 9.27
CA ALA A 394 3.46 8.45 8.52
C ALA A 394 3.80 9.93 8.30
N VAL A 395 4.34 10.63 9.31
CA VAL A 395 4.81 12.02 9.17
C VAL A 395 5.98 12.10 8.19
N GLY A 396 6.90 11.14 8.21
CA GLY A 396 7.97 11.05 7.21
C GLY A 396 7.47 10.85 5.78
N ARG A 397 6.30 10.23 5.60
CA ARG A 397 5.63 10.00 4.31
C ARG A 397 4.48 10.98 4.03
N LEU A 398 4.37 12.07 4.78
CA LEU A 398 3.24 13.00 4.68
C LEU A 398 3.08 13.59 3.28
N ASP A 399 4.19 13.91 2.62
CA ASP A 399 4.18 14.43 1.24
C ASP A 399 3.69 13.38 0.23
N GLU A 400 4.03 12.11 0.42
CA GLU A 400 3.53 11.00 -0.42
C GLU A 400 2.02 10.84 -0.26
N LEU A 401 1.54 10.81 1.00
CA LEU A 401 0.13 10.66 1.33
C LEU A 401 -0.72 11.85 0.86
N PHE A 402 -0.17 13.08 0.97
CA PHE A 402 -0.79 14.27 0.39
C PHE A 402 -0.93 14.13 -1.12
N VAL A 403 0.14 13.72 -1.81
CA VAL A 403 0.15 13.57 -3.26
C VAL A 403 -0.84 12.51 -3.74
N GLU A 404 -0.93 11.37 -3.06
CA GLU A 404 -1.94 10.34 -3.36
C GLU A 404 -3.36 10.93 -3.26
N ARG A 405 -3.69 11.59 -2.14
CA ARG A 405 -5.01 12.18 -1.93
C ARG A 405 -5.32 13.33 -2.89
N ARG A 406 -4.31 14.12 -3.24
CA ARG A 406 -4.40 15.21 -4.21
C ARG A 406 -4.68 14.67 -5.61
N CYS A 407 -4.03 13.57 -5.99
CA CYS A 407 -4.29 12.89 -7.25
C CYS A 407 -5.72 12.35 -7.33
N ASP A 408 -6.18 11.69 -6.26
CA ASP A 408 -7.56 11.20 -6.16
C ASP A 408 -8.59 12.33 -6.25
N HIS A 409 -8.29 13.49 -5.64
CA HIS A 409 -9.13 14.67 -5.76
C HIS A 409 -9.18 15.22 -7.18
N ALA A 410 -8.02 15.39 -7.83
CA ALA A 410 -7.94 15.86 -9.21
C ALA A 410 -8.69 14.95 -10.20
N GLN A 411 -8.56 13.63 -10.06
CA GLN A 411 -9.28 12.69 -10.91
C GLN A 411 -10.79 12.75 -10.66
N ARG A 412 -11.25 12.90 -9.42
CA ARG A 412 -12.69 13.11 -9.11
C ARG A 412 -13.21 14.39 -9.74
N ARG A 413 -12.50 15.50 -9.57
CA ARG A 413 -12.83 16.79 -10.18
C ARG A 413 -12.92 16.69 -11.70
N ALA A 414 -11.98 16.00 -12.35
CA ALA A 414 -12.03 15.78 -13.79
C ALA A 414 -13.27 14.99 -14.26
N ARG A 415 -13.76 14.03 -13.44
CA ARG A 415 -15.03 13.33 -13.72
C ARG A 415 -16.23 14.26 -13.58
N GLU A 416 -16.29 15.03 -12.50
CA GLU A 416 -17.36 16.01 -12.26
C GLU A 416 -17.46 17.02 -13.41
N LEU A 417 -16.31 17.52 -13.90
CA LEU A 417 -16.25 18.42 -15.06
C LEU A 417 -16.67 17.74 -16.37
N ALA A 418 -16.38 16.45 -16.55
CA ALA A 418 -16.79 15.69 -17.73
C ALA A 418 -18.29 15.39 -17.73
N GLU A 419 -18.86 15.11 -16.55
CA GLU A 419 -20.28 14.84 -16.33
C GLU A 419 -21.16 16.10 -16.41
N ASP A 420 -20.58 17.29 -16.22
CA ASP A 420 -21.30 18.55 -16.31
C ASP A 420 -22.03 18.69 -17.65
N SER A 421 -23.34 18.88 -17.56
CA SER A 421 -24.27 19.04 -18.69
C SER A 421 -24.75 20.48 -18.84
N SER A 422 -24.15 21.42 -18.10
CA SER A 422 -24.46 22.85 -18.21
C SER A 422 -24.05 23.45 -19.56
N PHE A 423 -23.00 22.88 -20.19
CA PHE A 423 -22.34 23.40 -21.40
C PHE A 423 -22.04 24.91 -21.31
N ALA A 424 -21.76 25.41 -20.11
CA ALA A 424 -21.50 26.82 -19.88
C ALA A 424 -20.35 27.32 -20.78
N LEU A 425 -20.57 28.47 -21.44
CA LEU A 425 -19.65 29.02 -22.43
C LEU A 425 -18.65 29.97 -21.78
N PHE A 426 -17.39 29.84 -22.16
CA PHE A 426 -16.32 30.79 -21.87
C PHE A 426 -15.80 31.35 -23.19
N GLU A 427 -15.92 32.67 -23.39
CA GLU A 427 -15.43 33.36 -24.58
C GLU A 427 -14.16 34.13 -24.26
N PHE A 428 -13.13 33.95 -25.09
CA PHE A 428 -11.90 34.72 -24.97
C PHE A 428 -12.10 36.17 -25.44
N GLU A 429 -11.70 37.15 -24.65
CA GLU A 429 -11.73 38.56 -25.07
C GLU A 429 -10.73 38.83 -26.21
N HIS A 430 -9.54 38.22 -26.10
CA HIS A 430 -8.39 38.36 -27.01
C HIS A 430 -7.76 36.99 -27.31
N HIS A 431 -6.79 36.95 -28.23
CA HIS A 431 -5.95 35.77 -28.39
C HIS A 431 -5.24 35.45 -27.07
N GLU A 432 -5.32 34.19 -26.62
CA GLU A 432 -4.59 33.78 -25.42
C GLU A 432 -3.14 33.52 -25.84
N VAL A 433 -2.24 34.37 -25.34
CA VAL A 433 -0.80 34.21 -25.56
C VAL A 433 -0.23 33.52 -24.35
N TRP A 434 0.33 32.33 -24.56
CA TRP A 434 0.98 31.61 -23.49
C TRP A 434 2.24 32.35 -23.03
N SER A 435 2.27 32.71 -21.75
CA SER A 435 3.32 33.51 -21.12
C SER A 435 3.49 33.11 -19.65
N LEU A 436 4.56 33.60 -19.01
CA LEU A 436 4.74 33.42 -17.57
C LEU A 436 3.61 34.05 -16.76
N ASP A 437 3.10 35.20 -17.18
CA ASP A 437 1.99 35.89 -16.51
C ASP A 437 0.69 35.08 -16.63
N LEU A 438 0.43 34.48 -17.80
CA LEU A 438 -0.69 33.57 -17.97
C LEU A 438 -0.58 32.36 -17.03
N VAL A 439 0.60 31.77 -16.88
CA VAL A 439 0.82 30.66 -15.95
C VAL A 439 0.55 31.08 -14.51
N ARG A 440 0.93 32.31 -14.12
CA ARG A 440 0.61 32.87 -12.78
C ARG A 440 -0.90 33.01 -12.61
N ASP A 441 -1.59 33.56 -13.59
CA ASP A 441 -3.05 33.74 -13.57
C ASP A 441 -3.78 32.40 -13.49
N MET A 442 -3.30 31.37 -14.20
CA MET A 442 -3.87 30.03 -14.17
C MET A 442 -3.76 29.37 -12.77
N ILE A 443 -2.72 29.70 -12.01
CA ILE A 443 -2.47 29.13 -10.68
C ILE A 443 -3.06 30.00 -9.56
N ALA A 444 -3.35 31.28 -9.81
CA ALA A 444 -3.76 32.25 -8.79
C ALA A 444 -4.97 31.80 -7.95
N ASN A 445 -5.91 31.07 -8.55
CA ASN A 445 -7.12 30.57 -7.87
C ASN A 445 -6.89 29.33 -6.98
N SER A 446 -5.66 28.80 -6.91
CA SER A 446 -5.36 27.53 -6.22
C SER A 446 -4.77 27.70 -4.81
N ASP A 447 -4.66 28.93 -4.30
CA ASP A 447 -3.97 29.26 -3.03
C ASP A 447 -2.54 28.66 -2.92
N CYS A 448 -1.90 28.41 -4.08
CA CYS A 448 -0.59 27.80 -4.18
C CYS A 448 0.44 28.82 -4.69
N VAL A 449 1.62 28.84 -4.05
CA VAL A 449 2.76 29.63 -4.54
C VAL A 449 3.29 29.02 -5.84
N ILE A 450 3.66 29.86 -6.82
CA ILE A 450 4.27 29.39 -8.06
C ILE A 450 5.68 28.85 -7.80
N SER A 451 5.97 27.66 -8.32
CA SER A 451 7.27 27.02 -8.18
C SER A 451 8.37 27.78 -8.92
N PRO A 452 9.53 28.03 -8.29
CA PRO A 452 10.70 28.58 -8.99
C PRO A 452 11.15 27.73 -10.19
N LEU A 453 10.96 26.40 -10.11
CA LEU A 453 11.27 25.49 -11.23
C LEU A 453 10.31 25.67 -12.40
N LEU A 454 9.02 25.89 -12.11
CA LEU A 454 8.02 26.17 -13.14
C LEU A 454 8.28 27.52 -13.81
N VAL A 455 8.68 28.54 -13.04
CA VAL A 455 9.10 29.84 -13.57
C VAL A 455 10.27 29.67 -14.54
N LYS A 456 11.34 28.99 -14.12
CA LYS A 456 12.52 28.73 -14.95
C LYS A 456 12.19 27.91 -16.21
N ALA A 457 11.31 26.91 -16.09
CA ALA A 457 10.84 26.12 -17.23
C ALA A 457 10.08 27.01 -18.22
N SER A 458 9.24 27.91 -17.71
CA SER A 458 8.43 28.79 -18.54
C SER A 458 9.27 29.83 -19.27
N GLU A 459 10.22 30.45 -18.59
CA GLU A 459 11.18 31.39 -19.20
C GLU A 459 11.97 30.71 -20.34
N LYS A 460 12.37 29.45 -20.15
CA LYS A 460 13.07 28.69 -21.20
C LYS A 460 12.20 28.48 -22.44
N VAL A 461 10.92 28.11 -22.26
CA VAL A 461 9.99 27.90 -23.38
C VAL A 461 9.75 29.20 -24.14
N VAL A 462 9.52 30.31 -23.42
CA VAL A 462 9.34 31.64 -24.02
C VAL A 462 10.59 32.05 -24.79
N ALA A 463 11.79 31.87 -24.22
CA ALA A 463 13.05 32.21 -24.87
C ALA A 463 13.31 31.39 -26.14
N GLN A 464 12.99 30.09 -26.13
CA GLN A 464 13.12 29.22 -27.31
C GLN A 464 12.24 29.69 -28.47
N HIS A 465 11.02 30.12 -28.18
CA HIS A 465 10.07 30.58 -29.18
C HIS A 465 10.34 32.01 -29.65
N ALA A 466 10.91 32.87 -28.80
CA ALA A 466 11.39 34.19 -29.17
C ALA A 466 12.59 34.14 -30.13
N ALA A 467 13.49 33.16 -29.96
CA ALA A 467 14.63 32.98 -30.84
C ALA A 467 14.26 32.46 -32.25
N GLY A 468 13.11 31.78 -32.38
CA GLY A 468 12.61 31.24 -33.64
C GLY A 468 11.65 32.17 -34.38
N ALA A 469 11.23 33.29 -33.79
CA ALA A 469 10.35 34.25 -34.44
C ALA A 469 11.17 35.26 -35.27
N SER A 470 10.95 35.26 -36.58
CA SER A 470 11.48 36.32 -37.45
C SER A 470 10.78 37.65 -37.10
N ASP A 471 11.57 38.62 -36.66
CA ASP A 471 11.20 40.03 -36.46
C ASP A 471 10.17 40.31 -35.34
N GLY A 472 10.61 40.20 -34.08
CA GLY A 472 9.93 40.79 -32.90
C GLY A 472 8.52 40.28 -32.54
N GLY A 473 7.97 39.34 -33.30
CA GLY A 473 6.65 38.75 -33.06
C GLY A 473 6.66 37.58 -32.06
N VAL A 474 5.50 37.30 -31.45
CA VAL A 474 5.28 36.09 -30.65
C VAL A 474 5.16 34.88 -31.59
N SER A 475 5.85 33.77 -31.28
CA SER A 475 5.73 32.54 -32.07
C SER A 475 4.29 32.04 -32.10
N ALA A 476 3.80 31.72 -33.30
CA ALA A 476 2.44 31.17 -33.50
C ALA A 476 2.17 29.89 -32.68
N ALA A 477 3.20 29.16 -32.27
CA ALA A 477 3.07 27.94 -31.45
C ALA A 477 2.57 28.21 -30.02
N LEU A 478 2.73 29.43 -29.50
CA LEU A 478 2.30 29.82 -28.15
C LEU A 478 1.01 30.65 -28.14
N VAL A 479 0.37 30.85 -29.30
CA VAL A 479 -0.84 31.66 -29.40
C VAL A 479 -2.04 30.76 -29.67
N TYR A 480 -3.01 30.78 -28.75
CA TYR A 480 -4.31 30.17 -28.97
C TYR A 480 -5.31 31.20 -29.50
N PRO A 481 -6.00 30.93 -30.63
CA PRO A 481 -6.88 31.90 -31.25
C PRO A 481 -8.09 32.22 -30.35
N LYS A 482 -8.62 33.43 -30.55
CA LYS A 482 -9.83 33.89 -29.86
C LYS A 482 -10.95 32.98 -30.32
N CYS A 483 -11.56 32.26 -29.38
CA CYS A 483 -12.74 31.47 -29.66
C CYS A 483 -13.63 31.29 -28.42
N SER A 484 -14.62 30.42 -28.51
CA SER A 484 -15.46 30.06 -27.37
C SER A 484 -15.26 28.59 -26.99
N ILE A 485 -14.92 28.34 -25.73
CA ILE A 485 -14.72 27.00 -25.13
C ILE A 485 -15.75 26.76 -24.03
N SER A 486 -15.82 25.56 -23.45
CA SER A 486 -16.60 25.31 -22.24
C SER A 486 -15.90 25.79 -20.98
N CYS A 487 -16.68 26.23 -20.00
CA CYS A 487 -16.18 26.53 -18.65
C CYS A 487 -15.55 25.28 -18.03
N SER A 488 -16.09 24.09 -18.29
CA SER A 488 -15.57 22.81 -17.79
C SER A 488 -14.16 22.55 -18.33
N MET A 489 -13.93 22.80 -19.62
CA MET A 489 -12.59 22.70 -20.22
C MET A 489 -11.62 23.75 -19.65
N ARG A 490 -12.06 25.00 -19.48
CA ARG A 490 -11.23 26.04 -18.84
C ARG A 490 -10.81 25.61 -17.44
N GLN A 491 -11.75 25.14 -16.62
CA GLN A 491 -11.47 24.66 -15.26
C GLN A 491 -10.56 23.43 -15.23
N LEU A 492 -10.68 22.52 -16.21
CA LEU A 492 -9.80 21.37 -16.35
C LEU A 492 -8.35 21.79 -16.66
N VAL A 493 -8.15 22.75 -17.57
CA VAL A 493 -6.82 23.29 -17.86
C VAL A 493 -6.22 23.97 -16.64
N LEU A 494 -7.00 24.77 -15.90
CA LEU A 494 -6.54 25.38 -14.63
C LEU A 494 -6.06 24.30 -13.64
N GLU A 495 -6.86 23.25 -13.42
CA GLU A 495 -6.51 22.13 -12.55
C GLU A 495 -5.22 21.42 -12.99
N VAL A 496 -5.02 21.24 -14.31
CA VAL A 496 -3.77 20.68 -14.86
C VAL A 496 -2.56 21.55 -14.52
N TYR A 497 -2.64 22.88 -14.69
CA TYR A 497 -1.54 23.77 -14.34
C TYR A 497 -1.28 23.80 -12.82
N THR A 498 -2.32 23.71 -11.99
CA THR A 498 -2.15 23.57 -10.54
C THR A 498 -1.37 22.30 -10.19
N LEU A 499 -1.72 21.15 -10.78
CA LEU A 499 -0.99 19.89 -10.56
C LEU A 499 0.45 19.93 -11.07
N VAL A 500 0.68 20.54 -12.24
CA VAL A 500 2.04 20.74 -12.78
C VAL A 500 2.88 21.62 -11.85
N ASN A 501 2.29 22.68 -11.28
CA ASN A 501 2.94 23.52 -10.29
C ASN A 501 3.26 22.75 -8.99
N GLU A 502 2.32 21.98 -8.47
CA GLU A 502 2.54 21.13 -7.30
C GLU A 502 3.60 20.06 -7.53
N ALA A 503 3.67 19.50 -8.74
CA ALA A 503 4.72 18.56 -9.13
C ALA A 503 6.09 19.23 -9.11
N ALA A 504 6.17 20.47 -9.59
CA ALA A 504 7.39 21.27 -9.58
C ALA A 504 7.82 21.65 -8.15
N LEU A 505 6.86 21.95 -7.26
CA LEU A 505 7.10 22.21 -5.84
C LEU A 505 7.50 20.94 -5.05
N SER A 506 7.20 19.75 -5.57
CA SER A 506 7.52 18.44 -4.95
C SER A 506 8.71 17.76 -5.63
N SER A 507 9.55 18.55 -6.30
CA SER A 507 10.69 18.08 -7.10
C SER A 507 11.78 17.36 -6.29
N ASN A 508 11.83 17.57 -4.98
CA ASN A 508 12.68 16.81 -4.05
C ASN A 508 12.28 15.33 -3.93
N LEU A 509 11.02 14.99 -4.22
CA LEU A 509 10.48 13.64 -4.19
C LEU A 509 10.10 13.22 -5.62
N LEU A 510 11.06 12.66 -6.35
CA LEU A 510 10.90 12.33 -7.78
C LEU A 510 9.68 11.44 -8.07
N ALA A 511 9.37 10.47 -7.21
CA ALA A 511 8.21 9.60 -7.37
C ALA A 511 6.88 10.37 -7.26
N ALA A 512 6.77 11.26 -6.26
CA ALA A 512 5.61 12.11 -6.06
C ALA A 512 5.41 13.13 -7.19
N SER A 513 6.50 13.79 -7.62
CA SER A 513 6.47 14.73 -8.75
C SER A 513 5.99 14.05 -10.04
N ARG A 514 6.50 12.83 -10.33
CA ARG A 514 6.07 12.03 -11.49
C ARG A 514 4.62 11.59 -11.38
N LEU A 515 4.16 11.21 -10.19
CA LEU A 515 2.77 10.82 -9.96
C LEU A 515 1.82 12.00 -10.26
N LEU A 516 2.12 13.20 -9.76
CA LEU A 516 1.33 14.40 -10.04
C LEU A 516 1.29 14.75 -11.54
N LEU A 517 2.43 14.71 -12.24
CA LEU A 517 2.48 14.95 -13.69
C LEU A 517 1.69 13.91 -14.48
N ASN A 518 1.78 12.64 -14.08
CA ASN A 518 0.98 11.57 -14.69
C ASN A 518 -0.51 11.75 -14.42
N THR A 519 -0.89 12.14 -13.21
CA THR A 519 -2.28 12.41 -12.85
C THR A 519 -2.82 13.60 -13.63
N ALA A 520 -2.06 14.69 -13.77
CA ALA A 520 -2.44 15.83 -14.60
C ALA A 520 -2.75 15.39 -16.04
N ARG A 521 -1.89 14.56 -16.64
CA ARG A 521 -2.15 13.98 -17.96
C ARG A 521 -3.38 13.08 -17.99
N GLN A 522 -3.57 12.27 -16.95
CA GLN A 522 -4.74 11.39 -16.81
C GLN A 522 -6.05 12.18 -16.68
N THR A 523 -6.07 13.36 -16.04
CA THR A 523 -7.29 14.19 -15.96
C THR A 523 -7.79 14.59 -17.35
N PHE A 524 -6.86 14.97 -18.23
CA PHE A 524 -7.12 15.21 -19.65
C PHE A 524 -7.64 13.97 -20.38
N ASP A 525 -6.97 12.83 -20.25
CA ASP A 525 -7.42 11.58 -20.87
C ASP A 525 -8.81 11.14 -20.38
N LEU A 526 -9.09 11.32 -19.08
CA LEU A 526 -10.36 10.97 -18.45
C LEU A 526 -11.50 11.85 -18.98
N TYR A 527 -11.29 13.17 -19.04
CA TYR A 527 -12.27 14.09 -19.63
C TYR A 527 -12.56 13.73 -21.09
N ARG A 528 -11.53 13.53 -21.92
CA ARG A 528 -11.67 13.17 -23.34
C ARG A 528 -12.50 11.89 -23.53
N ALA A 529 -12.28 10.89 -22.68
CA ALA A 529 -12.98 9.60 -22.76
C ALA A 529 -14.44 9.69 -22.26
N LEU A 530 -14.68 10.43 -21.17
CA LEU A 530 -15.99 10.51 -20.54
C LEU A 530 -16.91 11.53 -21.21
N HIS A 531 -16.44 12.73 -21.50
CA HIS A 531 -17.30 13.81 -21.98
C HIS A 531 -17.98 13.45 -23.32
N LEU A 532 -17.21 12.90 -24.28
CA LEU A 532 -17.75 12.47 -25.57
C LEU A 532 -18.73 11.30 -25.45
N THR A 533 -18.51 10.38 -24.49
CA THR A 533 -19.37 9.20 -24.32
C THR A 533 -20.67 9.54 -23.62
N LEU A 534 -20.62 10.38 -22.58
CA LEU A 534 -21.78 10.83 -21.82
C LEU A 534 -22.69 11.75 -22.64
N HIS A 535 -22.12 12.69 -23.40
CA HIS A 535 -22.87 13.73 -24.10
C HIS A 535 -23.04 13.48 -25.61
N ARG A 536 -22.76 12.25 -26.08
CA ARG A 536 -22.79 11.89 -27.51
C ARG A 536 -24.09 12.32 -28.20
N ALA A 537 -25.23 12.15 -27.54
CA ALA A 537 -26.54 12.47 -28.12
C ALA A 537 -26.71 13.98 -28.35
N GLN A 538 -26.30 14.80 -27.39
CA GLN A 538 -26.36 16.26 -27.47
C GLN A 538 -25.37 16.79 -28.51
N LEU A 539 -24.11 16.32 -28.45
CA LEU A 539 -23.05 16.71 -29.38
C LEU A 539 -23.40 16.34 -30.84
N THR A 540 -24.07 15.21 -31.05
CA THR A 540 -24.49 14.81 -32.41
C THR A 540 -25.66 15.66 -32.92
N LYS A 541 -26.60 16.07 -32.05
CA LYS A 541 -27.84 16.76 -32.45
C LYS A 541 -27.70 18.27 -32.55
N ILE A 542 -26.80 18.89 -31.80
CA ILE A 542 -26.72 20.35 -31.65
C ILE A 542 -25.37 20.82 -32.21
N PRO A 543 -25.34 21.40 -33.44
CA PRO A 543 -24.09 21.81 -34.08
C PRO A 543 -23.25 22.80 -33.26
N ALA A 544 -23.89 23.75 -32.56
CA ALA A 544 -23.18 24.71 -31.71
C ALA A 544 -22.36 24.02 -30.60
N LEU A 545 -22.89 22.97 -29.98
CA LEU A 545 -22.17 22.21 -28.95
C LEU A 545 -21.04 21.36 -29.55
N ALA A 546 -21.22 20.84 -30.76
CA ALA A 546 -20.16 20.14 -31.47
C ALA A 546 -18.96 21.04 -31.78
N TRP A 547 -19.21 22.30 -32.19
CA TRP A 547 -18.17 23.30 -32.40
C TRP A 547 -17.49 23.74 -31.11
N GLN A 548 -18.24 23.88 -30.02
CA GLN A 548 -17.67 24.14 -28.69
C GLN A 548 -16.76 22.99 -28.26
N PHE A 549 -17.19 21.74 -28.39
CA PHE A 549 -16.37 20.57 -28.06
C PHE A 549 -15.12 20.45 -28.96
N PHE A 550 -15.22 20.84 -30.23
CA PHE A 550 -14.05 20.96 -31.10
C PHE A 550 -13.04 21.97 -30.54
N ASN A 551 -13.48 23.16 -30.14
CA ASN A 551 -12.60 24.14 -29.54
C ASN A 551 -12.01 23.65 -28.22
N ASP A 552 -12.79 22.96 -27.40
CA ASP A 552 -12.30 22.35 -26.15
C ASP A 552 -11.15 21.38 -26.44
N CYS A 553 -11.29 20.55 -27.47
CA CYS A 553 -10.24 19.63 -27.90
C CYS A 553 -9.00 20.39 -28.42
N MET A 554 -9.18 21.43 -29.24
CA MET A 554 -8.05 22.21 -29.74
C MET A 554 -7.33 22.96 -28.62
N TYR A 555 -8.08 23.46 -27.63
CA TYR A 555 -7.56 24.13 -26.44
C TYR A 555 -6.75 23.17 -25.55
N ALA A 556 -7.32 22.01 -25.22
CA ALA A 556 -6.62 20.97 -24.47
C ALA A 556 -5.37 20.48 -25.21
N SER A 557 -5.45 20.32 -26.54
CA SER A 557 -4.29 19.96 -27.38
C SER A 557 -3.18 21.00 -27.30
N HIS A 558 -3.53 22.30 -27.39
CA HIS A 558 -2.56 23.38 -27.28
C HIS A 558 -1.85 23.34 -25.91
N HIS A 559 -2.59 23.31 -24.80
CA HIS A 559 -1.99 23.29 -23.47
C HIS A 559 -1.22 21.99 -23.16
N ALA A 560 -1.70 20.83 -23.60
CA ALA A 560 -0.94 19.58 -23.46
C ALA A 560 0.40 19.64 -24.21
N GLY A 561 0.41 20.25 -25.41
CA GLY A 561 1.63 20.49 -26.18
C GLY A 561 2.60 21.46 -25.49
N VAL A 562 2.09 22.53 -24.90
CA VAL A 562 2.91 23.47 -24.11
C VAL A 562 3.47 22.80 -22.85
N VAL A 563 2.65 22.06 -22.10
CA VAL A 563 3.10 21.32 -20.91
C VAL A 563 4.19 20.32 -21.28
N ALA A 564 4.08 19.64 -22.43
CA ALA A 564 5.12 18.72 -22.91
C ALA A 564 6.52 19.37 -23.03
N GLN A 565 6.57 20.67 -23.35
CA GLN A 565 7.82 21.45 -23.44
C GLN A 565 8.36 21.86 -22.07
N LEU A 566 7.51 21.93 -21.04
CA LEU A 566 7.92 22.20 -19.65
C LEU A 566 8.54 20.96 -18.99
N ILE A 567 8.07 19.75 -19.33
CA ILE A 567 8.49 18.48 -18.70
C ILE A 567 10.01 18.29 -18.63
N PRO A 568 10.83 18.57 -19.66
CA PRO A 568 12.28 18.37 -19.59
C PRO A 568 12.99 19.18 -18.50
N VAL A 569 12.40 20.31 -18.08
CA VAL A 569 12.93 21.14 -16.98
C VAL A 569 12.34 20.74 -15.63
N LEU A 570 11.08 20.29 -15.61
CA LEU A 570 10.37 19.89 -14.39
C LEU A 570 10.79 18.51 -13.89
N ASN A 571 11.06 17.58 -14.79
CA ASN A 571 11.42 16.19 -14.47
C ASN A 571 12.95 16.07 -14.36
N MET A 572 13.50 16.41 -13.19
CA MET A 572 14.94 16.39 -12.84
C MET A 572 15.55 14.96 -12.79
N GLY A 573 15.05 14.01 -13.60
CA GLY A 573 15.54 12.63 -13.68
C GLY A 573 16.59 12.41 -14.78
N PRO A 574 17.23 11.23 -14.83
CA PRO A 574 18.16 10.88 -15.91
C PRO A 574 17.47 11.02 -17.28
N SER A 575 18.20 11.60 -18.24
CA SER A 575 17.71 12.12 -19.53
C SER A 575 16.91 11.13 -20.38
N GLU A 576 17.02 9.83 -20.13
CA GLU A 576 16.28 8.77 -20.83
C GLU A 576 14.80 8.70 -20.40
N THR A 577 14.49 9.03 -19.14
CA THR A 577 13.12 8.97 -18.60
C THR A 577 12.29 10.23 -18.84
N SER A 578 12.93 11.38 -19.06
CA SER A 578 12.25 12.65 -19.36
C SER A 578 11.67 12.68 -20.78
N GLY A 579 12.35 12.05 -21.75
CA GLY A 579 11.88 11.92 -23.12
C GLY A 579 10.55 11.17 -23.22
N SER A 580 10.43 10.02 -22.54
CA SER A 580 9.20 9.22 -22.49
C SER A 580 8.01 9.99 -21.89
N CYS A 581 8.25 10.80 -20.85
CA CYS A 581 7.19 11.58 -20.21
C CYS A 581 6.72 12.76 -21.08
N SER A 582 7.64 13.44 -21.78
CA SER A 582 7.28 14.52 -22.73
C SER A 582 6.50 13.96 -23.92
N GLU A 583 6.91 12.81 -24.46
CA GLU A 583 6.20 12.10 -25.53
C GLU A 583 4.77 11.73 -25.12
N ALA A 584 4.55 11.29 -23.88
CA ALA A 584 3.21 11.00 -23.39
C ALA A 584 2.27 12.22 -23.41
N TRP A 585 2.79 13.42 -23.11
CA TRP A 585 2.02 14.67 -23.21
C TRP A 585 1.77 15.08 -24.66
N LEU A 586 2.76 14.94 -25.55
CA LEU A 586 2.57 15.16 -26.99
C LEU A 586 1.52 14.20 -27.56
N GLU A 587 1.52 12.94 -27.12
CA GLU A 587 0.50 11.98 -27.50
C GLU A 587 -0.89 12.37 -27.00
N THR A 588 -0.99 12.90 -25.78
CA THR A 588 -2.25 13.44 -25.25
C THR A 588 -2.75 14.61 -26.10
N ALA A 589 -1.85 15.50 -26.53
CA ALA A 589 -2.17 16.59 -27.45
C ALA A 589 -2.69 16.06 -28.80
N ARG A 590 -1.97 15.12 -29.43
CA ARG A 590 -2.37 14.47 -30.69
C ARG A 590 -3.75 13.82 -30.60
N ARG A 591 -4.06 13.17 -29.48
CA ARG A 591 -5.36 12.52 -29.26
C ARG A 591 -6.51 13.53 -29.20
N PHE A 592 -6.35 14.64 -28.50
CA PHE A 592 -7.37 15.69 -28.52
C PHE A 592 -7.55 16.29 -29.90
N PHE A 593 -6.45 16.63 -30.58
CA PHE A 593 -6.50 17.14 -31.95
C PHE A 593 -7.23 16.17 -32.89
N SER A 594 -6.91 14.88 -32.83
CA SER A 594 -7.53 13.84 -33.63
C SER A 594 -9.03 13.68 -33.33
N VAL A 595 -9.42 13.62 -32.05
CA VAL A 595 -10.83 13.48 -31.63
C VAL A 595 -11.66 14.68 -32.06
N GLY A 596 -11.16 15.90 -31.85
CA GLY A 596 -11.86 17.11 -32.27
C GLY A 596 -12.08 17.16 -33.78
N ASN A 597 -11.03 16.92 -34.57
CA ASN A 597 -11.14 16.94 -36.04
C ASN A 597 -12.04 15.83 -36.57
N ALA A 598 -11.94 14.61 -36.02
CA ALA A 598 -12.81 13.50 -36.42
C ALA A 598 -14.29 13.81 -36.12
N HIS A 599 -14.59 14.42 -34.97
CA HIS A 599 -15.95 14.80 -34.60
C HIS A 599 -16.55 15.84 -35.56
N ILE A 600 -15.79 16.89 -35.90
CA ILE A 600 -16.25 17.91 -36.84
C ILE A 600 -16.32 17.37 -38.27
N ALA A 601 -15.40 16.51 -38.69
CA ALA A 601 -15.47 15.88 -40.01
C ALA A 601 -16.76 15.07 -40.18
N ASP A 602 -17.17 14.31 -39.16
CA ASP A 602 -18.44 13.57 -39.17
C ASP A 602 -19.65 14.52 -39.17
N LEU A 603 -19.64 15.57 -38.34
CA LEU A 603 -20.66 16.63 -38.34
C LEU A 603 -20.83 17.24 -39.73
N VAL A 604 -19.75 17.77 -40.31
CA VAL A 604 -19.79 18.45 -41.62
C VAL A 604 -20.27 17.51 -42.71
N LEU A 605 -19.83 16.26 -42.70
CA LEU A 605 -20.27 15.26 -43.67
C LEU A 605 -21.76 14.92 -43.52
N ARG A 606 -22.25 14.79 -42.28
CA ARG A 606 -23.66 14.51 -41.98
C ARG A 606 -24.56 15.69 -42.39
N GLU A 607 -24.24 16.90 -41.97
CA GLU A 607 -24.98 18.11 -42.32
C GLU A 607 -24.98 18.34 -43.85
N ALA A 608 -23.85 18.11 -44.52
CA ALA A 608 -23.79 18.17 -45.99
C ALA A 608 -24.69 17.11 -46.66
N ARG A 609 -24.78 15.89 -46.12
CA ARG A 609 -25.72 14.86 -46.60
C ARG A 609 -27.17 15.28 -46.41
N GLU A 610 -27.51 15.88 -45.27
CA GLU A 610 -28.85 16.39 -44.98
C GLU A 610 -29.25 17.52 -45.93
N LEU A 611 -28.33 18.47 -46.22
CA LEU A 611 -28.55 19.52 -47.22
C LEU A 611 -28.81 18.95 -48.62
N LYS A 612 -28.04 17.92 -49.03
CA LYS A 612 -28.28 17.22 -50.31
C LYS A 612 -29.64 16.52 -50.32
N ALA A 613 -30.04 15.90 -49.21
CA ALA A 613 -31.34 15.23 -49.09
C ALA A 613 -32.51 16.22 -49.15
N LEU A 614 -32.38 17.42 -48.58
CA LEU A 614 -33.38 18.48 -48.70
C LEU A 614 -33.62 18.88 -50.16
N ILE A 615 -32.57 19.00 -50.97
CA ILE A 615 -32.70 19.27 -52.41
C ILE A 615 -33.31 18.06 -53.13
N GLY A 616 -32.83 16.86 -52.83
CA GLY A 616 -33.33 15.60 -53.41
C GLY A 616 -34.81 15.32 -53.11
N SER A 617 -35.35 15.84 -52.00
CA SER A 617 -36.79 15.77 -51.69
C SER A 617 -37.68 16.47 -52.72
N SER A 618 -37.09 17.34 -53.54
CA SER A 618 -37.77 18.08 -54.61
C SER A 618 -37.49 17.52 -56.00
N ARG A 619 -36.92 16.31 -56.11
CA ARG A 619 -36.54 15.69 -57.40
C ARG A 619 -37.65 15.72 -58.44
N ASP A 620 -38.88 15.36 -58.07
CA ASP A 620 -40.01 15.36 -59.01
C ASP A 620 -40.31 16.77 -59.57
N ALA A 621 -40.07 17.81 -58.78
CA ALA A 621 -40.27 19.20 -59.19
C ALA A 621 -39.20 19.71 -60.17
N PHE A 622 -38.06 19.02 -60.30
CA PHE A 622 -37.07 19.32 -61.34
C PHE A 622 -37.49 18.81 -62.73
N TYR A 623 -38.27 17.72 -62.79
CA TYR A 623 -38.73 17.12 -64.05
C TYR A 623 -39.89 17.88 -64.74
N ASP A 624 -40.72 18.60 -63.97
CA ASP A 624 -41.86 19.41 -64.47
C ASP A 624 -41.82 20.82 -63.86
N ALA A 625 -40.67 21.50 -64.01
CA ALA A 625 -40.35 22.74 -63.32
C ALA A 625 -41.28 23.91 -63.68
N ALA A 626 -41.86 23.92 -64.90
CA ALA A 626 -42.77 24.96 -65.36
C ALA A 626 -44.15 24.90 -64.67
N SER A 627 -44.54 23.74 -64.14
CA SER A 627 -45.82 23.58 -63.45
C SER A 627 -45.90 24.44 -62.18
N LYS A 628 -47.12 24.90 -61.86
CA LYS A 628 -47.34 25.72 -60.66
C LYS A 628 -46.97 24.97 -59.37
N ALA A 629 -47.28 23.68 -59.30
CA ALA A 629 -46.98 22.83 -58.15
C ALA A 629 -45.47 22.66 -57.95
N ALA A 630 -44.72 22.41 -59.03
CA ALA A 630 -43.26 22.29 -58.98
C ALA A 630 -42.59 23.61 -58.61
N LYS A 631 -43.03 24.75 -59.18
CA LYS A 631 -42.55 26.08 -58.79
C LYS A 631 -42.69 26.34 -57.29
N ASP A 632 -43.85 26.00 -56.73
CA ASP A 632 -44.10 26.13 -55.29
C ASP A 632 -43.21 25.19 -54.46
N GLN A 633 -42.97 23.97 -54.92
CA GLN A 633 -42.10 22.98 -54.25
C GLN A 633 -40.62 23.40 -54.29
N LEU A 634 -40.10 23.80 -55.46
CA LEU A 634 -38.74 24.34 -55.63
C LEU A 634 -38.55 25.61 -54.79
N ALA A 635 -39.55 26.49 -54.73
CA ALA A 635 -39.52 27.68 -53.90
C ALA A 635 -39.47 27.36 -52.40
N LYS A 636 -40.19 26.32 -51.93
CA LYS A 636 -40.14 25.82 -50.55
C LYS A 636 -38.78 25.20 -50.24
N SER A 637 -38.28 24.32 -51.10
CA SER A 637 -36.96 23.68 -50.97
C SER A 637 -35.85 24.70 -50.85
N ARG A 638 -35.82 25.70 -51.74
CA ARG A 638 -34.89 26.84 -51.66
C ARG A 638 -34.94 27.53 -50.30
N LYS A 639 -36.14 27.85 -49.79
CA LYS A 639 -36.30 28.52 -48.49
C LYS A 639 -35.76 27.65 -47.35
N GLN A 640 -36.01 26.34 -47.38
CA GLN A 640 -35.54 25.38 -46.38
C GLN A 640 -34.01 25.24 -46.41
N VAL A 641 -33.41 25.05 -47.59
CA VAL A 641 -31.96 24.95 -47.76
C VAL A 641 -31.27 26.24 -47.29
N ARG A 642 -31.77 27.41 -47.70
CA ARG A 642 -31.22 28.69 -47.26
C ARG A 642 -31.30 28.85 -45.75
N LEU A 643 -32.42 28.47 -45.14
CA LEU A 643 -32.59 28.51 -43.69
C LEU A 643 -31.61 27.56 -42.98
N ALA A 644 -31.46 26.33 -43.49
CA ALA A 644 -30.55 25.34 -42.93
C ALA A 644 -29.08 25.80 -42.99
N VAL A 645 -28.61 26.27 -44.15
CA VAL A 645 -27.25 26.79 -44.30
C VAL A 645 -27.03 28.02 -43.41
N ALA A 646 -28.00 28.92 -43.31
CA ALA A 646 -27.90 30.09 -42.42
C ALA A 646 -27.86 29.69 -40.93
N GLN A 647 -28.60 28.66 -40.52
CA GLN A 647 -28.55 28.13 -39.15
C GLN A 647 -27.19 27.48 -38.84
N LEU A 648 -26.63 26.71 -39.79
CA LEU A 648 -25.30 26.12 -39.66
C LEU A 648 -24.20 27.19 -39.62
N ALA A 649 -24.29 28.21 -40.48
CA ALA A 649 -23.38 29.36 -40.47
C ALA A 649 -23.44 30.07 -39.12
N ARG A 650 -24.64 30.34 -38.59
CA ARG A 650 -24.83 30.98 -37.28
C ARG A 650 -24.24 30.15 -36.13
N ALA A 651 -24.33 28.82 -36.19
CA ALA A 651 -23.73 27.95 -35.18
C ALA A 651 -22.19 27.98 -35.16
N MET A 652 -21.56 28.43 -36.25
CA MET A 652 -20.10 28.54 -36.41
C MET A 652 -19.62 29.99 -36.38
N GLN A 653 -20.51 30.97 -36.27
CA GLN A 653 -20.15 32.37 -36.46
C GLN A 653 -19.07 32.77 -35.45
N PRO A 654 -17.98 33.43 -35.88
CA PRO A 654 -16.99 33.91 -34.93
C PRO A 654 -17.66 34.79 -33.87
N PRO A 655 -17.29 34.65 -32.59
CA PRO A 655 -16.06 34.02 -32.10
C PRO A 655 -16.16 32.51 -31.89
N VAL A 656 -17.24 31.81 -32.25
CA VAL A 656 -17.32 30.35 -32.03
C VAL A 656 -16.17 29.64 -32.71
N VAL A 657 -15.88 29.87 -33.99
CA VAL A 657 -14.65 29.40 -34.63
C VAL A 657 -13.87 30.54 -35.27
N THR A 658 -12.62 30.27 -35.65
CA THR A 658 -11.80 31.24 -36.39
C THR A 658 -12.40 31.52 -37.78
N PRO A 659 -12.20 32.74 -38.34
CA PRO A 659 -12.70 33.07 -39.68
C PRO A 659 -12.28 32.07 -40.76
N ARG A 660 -11.05 31.53 -40.68
CA ARG A 660 -10.56 30.50 -41.61
C ARG A 660 -11.41 29.23 -41.57
N ILE A 661 -11.67 28.69 -40.38
CA ILE A 661 -12.50 27.48 -40.21
C ILE A 661 -13.94 27.77 -40.64
N TYR A 662 -14.47 28.95 -40.31
CA TYR A 662 -15.79 29.39 -40.74
C TYR A 662 -15.94 29.36 -42.26
N TYR A 663 -15.06 30.03 -43.00
CA TYR A 663 -15.15 30.11 -44.46
C TYR A 663 -14.95 28.76 -45.14
N GLN A 664 -13.94 27.99 -44.70
CA GLN A 664 -13.69 26.65 -45.24
C GLN A 664 -14.90 25.73 -45.05
N THR A 665 -15.52 25.76 -43.88
CA THR A 665 -16.66 24.88 -43.57
C THR A 665 -17.95 25.34 -44.25
N LEU A 666 -18.22 26.65 -44.27
CA LEU A 666 -19.34 27.22 -45.01
C LEU A 666 -19.24 26.91 -46.51
N GLY A 667 -18.03 27.00 -47.07
CA GLY A 667 -17.74 26.60 -48.44
C GLY A 667 -18.17 25.17 -48.74
N ARG A 668 -17.86 24.22 -47.84
CA ARG A 668 -18.28 22.82 -47.98
C ARG A 668 -19.80 22.64 -47.97
N TYR A 669 -20.53 23.40 -47.14
CA TYR A 669 -22.00 23.33 -47.12
C TYR A 669 -22.62 23.92 -48.39
N VAL A 670 -22.10 25.05 -48.87
CA VAL A 670 -22.57 25.66 -50.12
C VAL A 670 -22.22 24.79 -51.32
N ASP A 671 -21.04 24.17 -51.35
CA ASP A 671 -20.66 23.21 -52.40
C ASP A 671 -21.56 21.97 -52.35
N ALA A 672 -21.99 21.49 -51.18
CA ALA A 672 -22.94 20.38 -51.09
C ALA A 672 -24.29 20.73 -51.74
N VAL A 673 -24.77 21.97 -51.54
CA VAL A 673 -25.99 22.50 -52.17
C VAL A 673 -25.81 22.65 -53.68
N CYS A 674 -24.68 23.21 -54.12
CA CYS A 674 -24.36 23.36 -55.55
C CYS A 674 -24.28 21.99 -56.23
N ALA A 675 -23.56 21.04 -55.63
CA ALA A 675 -23.41 19.68 -56.16
C ALA A 675 -24.75 18.97 -56.34
N ALA A 676 -25.64 19.04 -55.33
CA ALA A 676 -26.96 18.44 -55.44
C ALA A 676 -27.81 19.10 -56.52
N THR A 677 -27.78 20.44 -56.61
CA THR A 677 -28.56 21.18 -57.63
C THR A 677 -28.07 20.85 -59.04
N ILE A 678 -26.75 20.86 -59.26
CA ILE A 678 -26.14 20.48 -60.54
C ILE A 678 -26.53 19.03 -60.90
N ALA A 679 -26.44 18.11 -59.94
CA ALA A 679 -26.79 16.71 -60.17
C ALA A 679 -28.27 16.53 -60.53
N MET A 680 -29.20 17.25 -59.89
CA MET A 680 -30.63 17.18 -60.22
C MET A 680 -30.90 17.70 -61.64
N VAL A 681 -30.27 18.80 -62.05
CA VAL A 681 -30.44 19.35 -63.42
C VAL A 681 -29.81 18.43 -64.47
N ALA A 682 -28.63 17.88 -64.18
CA ALA A 682 -27.93 16.97 -65.09
C ALA A 682 -28.64 15.62 -65.29
N GLU A 683 -29.54 15.23 -64.37
CA GLU A 683 -30.31 13.99 -64.47
C GLU A 683 -31.46 14.08 -65.51
N ILE A 684 -31.88 15.30 -65.87
CA ILE A 684 -33.04 15.53 -66.74
C ILE A 684 -32.65 15.24 -68.20
N ARG A 685 -33.41 14.36 -68.85
CA ARG A 685 -33.14 13.93 -70.24
C ARG A 685 -33.66 14.89 -71.32
N ASP A 686 -34.73 15.61 -71.03
CA ASP A 686 -35.40 16.54 -71.95
C ASP A 686 -35.90 17.73 -71.14
N ILE A 687 -35.42 18.92 -71.45
CA ILE A 687 -35.69 20.16 -70.73
C ILE A 687 -36.46 21.09 -71.68
N GLY A 688 -37.73 21.32 -71.39
CA GLY A 688 -38.55 22.28 -72.13
C GLY A 688 -38.05 23.72 -71.96
N VAL A 689 -38.38 24.60 -72.90
CA VAL A 689 -37.95 26.02 -72.85
C VAL A 689 -38.46 26.71 -71.57
N ASP A 690 -39.71 26.46 -71.19
CA ASP A 690 -40.30 27.01 -69.97
C ASP A 690 -39.67 26.42 -68.69
N ASP A 691 -39.31 25.13 -68.72
CA ASP A 691 -38.61 24.47 -67.61
C ASP A 691 -37.20 25.02 -67.45
N SER A 692 -36.49 25.23 -68.57
CA SER A 692 -35.13 25.76 -68.59
C SER A 692 -35.05 27.15 -67.95
N GLN A 693 -36.06 28.00 -68.18
CA GLN A 693 -36.16 29.30 -67.52
C GLN A 693 -36.29 29.16 -66.00
N VAL A 694 -37.16 28.29 -65.52
CA VAL A 694 -37.39 28.08 -64.08
C VAL A 694 -36.17 27.43 -63.40
N LEU A 695 -35.53 26.47 -64.06
CA LEU A 695 -34.32 25.82 -63.56
C LEU A 695 -33.15 26.80 -63.52
N SER A 696 -32.99 27.67 -64.51
CA SER A 696 -31.99 28.75 -64.48
C SER A 696 -32.22 29.69 -63.30
N ASP A 697 -33.47 30.11 -63.08
CA ASP A 697 -33.83 30.93 -61.93
C ASP A 697 -33.54 30.19 -60.62
N HIS A 698 -33.84 28.88 -60.52
CA HIS A 698 -33.54 28.06 -59.35
C HIS A 698 -32.04 27.95 -59.07
N CYS A 699 -31.20 27.76 -60.10
CA CYS A 699 -29.74 27.73 -59.96
C CYS A 699 -29.19 29.09 -59.47
N ARG A 700 -29.66 30.21 -60.03
CA ARG A 700 -29.26 31.56 -59.59
C ARG A 700 -29.70 31.89 -58.18
N ASN A 701 -30.77 31.27 -57.71
CA ASN A 701 -31.27 31.45 -56.34
C ASN A 701 -30.38 30.82 -55.25
N VAL A 702 -29.32 30.09 -55.63
CA VAL A 702 -28.27 29.64 -54.70
C VAL A 702 -27.23 30.75 -54.48
N CYS A 703 -27.06 31.67 -55.42
CA CYS A 703 -26.09 32.78 -55.33
C CYS A 703 -26.25 33.65 -54.07
N PRO A 704 -27.45 33.94 -53.53
CA PRO A 704 -27.60 34.65 -52.26
C PRO A 704 -26.93 33.97 -51.05
N LEU A 705 -26.58 32.67 -51.12
CA LEU A 705 -25.78 32.04 -50.06
C LEU A 705 -24.36 32.62 -49.97
N SER A 706 -23.87 33.26 -51.04
CA SER A 706 -22.60 33.98 -51.02
C SER A 706 -22.60 35.17 -50.05
N GLU A 707 -23.77 35.71 -49.67
CA GLU A 707 -23.90 36.79 -48.69
C GLU A 707 -23.48 36.33 -47.28
N LEU A 708 -23.57 35.02 -46.98
CA LEU A 708 -23.17 34.46 -45.69
C LEU A 708 -21.65 34.46 -45.46
N PHE A 709 -20.85 34.73 -46.50
CA PHE A 709 -19.40 34.91 -46.41
C PHE A 709 -19.01 36.33 -45.96
N HIS A 710 -19.97 37.22 -45.78
CA HIS A 710 -19.70 38.56 -45.26
C HIS A 710 -19.62 38.50 -43.73
N LEU A 711 -18.41 38.65 -43.19
CA LEU A 711 -18.18 38.89 -41.76
C LEU A 711 -17.87 40.37 -41.52
N ASP A 712 -18.39 40.93 -40.42
CA ASP A 712 -18.13 42.32 -40.05
C ASP A 712 -16.62 42.59 -39.90
N PRO A 713 -16.09 43.72 -40.40
CA PRO A 713 -14.66 44.04 -40.29
C PRO A 713 -14.15 44.05 -38.85
N HIS A 714 -14.99 44.43 -37.89
CA HIS A 714 -14.66 44.41 -36.45
C HIS A 714 -14.46 42.99 -35.90
N ILE A 715 -15.14 41.99 -36.48
CA ILE A 715 -14.96 40.57 -36.12
C ILE A 715 -13.63 40.04 -36.67
N LEU A 716 -13.21 40.54 -37.85
CA LEU A 716 -11.98 40.10 -38.53
C LEU A 716 -10.71 40.76 -37.98
N GLU A 717 -10.82 41.98 -37.43
CA GLU A 717 -9.69 42.78 -36.95
C GLU A 717 -8.77 42.04 -35.97
N PRO A 718 -9.28 41.33 -34.93
CA PRO A 718 -8.43 40.58 -34.01
C PRO A 718 -7.55 39.52 -34.70
N TYR A 719 -8.06 38.88 -35.75
CA TYR A 719 -7.41 37.73 -36.39
C TYR A 719 -6.41 38.09 -37.50
N ARG A 720 -6.26 39.38 -37.85
CA ARG A 720 -5.43 39.82 -38.98
C ARG A 720 -3.97 39.38 -38.87
N SER A 721 -3.40 39.43 -37.66
CA SER A 721 -2.01 39.04 -37.40
C SER A 721 -1.77 37.54 -37.60
N LEU A 722 -2.72 36.70 -37.16
CA LEU A 722 -2.67 35.24 -37.31
C LEU A 722 -2.88 34.78 -38.76
N LEU A 723 -3.77 35.47 -39.50
CA LEU A 723 -4.04 35.16 -40.91
C LEU A 723 -2.82 35.47 -41.80
N ALA A 724 -2.05 36.51 -41.49
CA ALA A 724 -0.84 36.88 -42.21
C ALA A 724 0.29 35.84 -42.04
N THR A 725 0.43 35.24 -40.86
CA THR A 725 1.48 34.24 -40.57
C THR A 725 1.22 32.89 -41.26
N THR A 726 -0.05 32.52 -41.45
CA THR A 726 -0.39 31.24 -42.09
C THR A 726 -0.20 31.22 -43.61
N ASN A 727 -0.26 32.36 -44.28
CA ASN A 727 0.03 32.44 -45.72
C ASN A 727 1.52 32.23 -46.03
N ALA A 728 2.41 32.51 -45.07
CA ALA A 728 3.86 32.27 -45.20
C ALA A 728 4.27 30.81 -44.92
N LEU A 729 3.45 30.05 -44.18
CA LEU A 729 3.72 28.64 -43.84
C LEU A 729 3.11 27.64 -44.83
N GLY A 730 2.30 28.10 -45.80
CA GLY A 730 1.76 27.27 -46.88
C GLY A 730 2.79 26.86 -47.95
N GLU A 731 3.97 27.49 -47.99
CA GLU A 731 4.97 27.24 -49.04
C GLU A 731 6.07 26.24 -48.62
N HIS A 732 6.19 25.86 -47.34
CA HIS A 732 7.26 24.94 -46.89
C HIS A 732 6.81 23.91 -45.84
N GLY A 733 6.30 22.76 -46.34
CA GLY A 733 6.58 21.42 -45.81
C GLY A 733 5.78 20.88 -44.62
N THR A 734 4.81 19.99 -44.89
CA THR A 734 4.88 18.56 -44.53
C THR A 734 3.66 17.83 -45.10
N SER A 735 3.94 17.06 -46.15
CA SER A 735 3.02 16.14 -46.82
C SER A 735 2.76 14.89 -45.96
N VAL A 736 1.54 14.68 -45.49
CA VAL A 736 0.94 13.34 -45.35
C VAL A 736 -0.57 13.45 -45.61
N GLU A 737 -0.97 12.91 -46.77
CA GLU A 737 -2.29 12.39 -47.13
C GLU A 737 -3.52 13.31 -47.03
N ALA A 738 -3.65 14.24 -47.98
CA ALA A 738 -4.96 14.63 -48.55
C ALA A 738 -4.80 15.43 -49.86
N ASP A 739 -3.86 15.03 -50.74
CA ASP A 739 -3.63 15.74 -51.99
C ASP A 739 -3.63 14.76 -53.17
N GLU A 740 -4.84 14.49 -53.65
CA GLU A 740 -5.08 14.16 -55.06
C GLU A 740 -6.16 15.15 -55.54
N LEU A 741 -5.92 15.75 -56.70
CA LEU A 741 -6.82 16.60 -57.51
C LEU A 741 -6.70 18.13 -57.29
N LEU A 742 -5.70 18.76 -57.92
CA LEU A 742 -5.78 19.26 -59.31
C LEU A 742 -4.68 20.31 -59.57
N ASP A 743 -3.72 19.95 -60.42
CA ASP A 743 -2.92 20.91 -61.19
C ASP A 743 -3.80 21.59 -62.24
N SER A 744 -3.73 22.92 -62.32
CA SER A 744 -3.44 23.64 -63.57
C SER A 744 -3.48 25.15 -63.33
N ASP A 745 -2.33 25.78 -63.59
CA ASP A 745 -2.16 27.21 -63.74
C ASP A 745 -3.09 27.80 -64.80
N SER A 746 -3.75 28.92 -64.46
CA SER A 746 -4.00 30.01 -65.42
C SER A 746 -4.46 31.26 -64.66
N GLU A 747 -3.53 32.17 -64.41
CA GLU A 747 -3.87 33.56 -64.14
C GLU A 747 -4.50 34.18 -65.39
N THR A 748 -5.74 34.66 -65.27
CA THR A 748 -6.29 35.62 -66.24
C THR A 748 -7.31 36.48 -65.53
N GLU A 749 -6.93 37.72 -65.23
CA GLU A 749 -7.89 38.77 -64.86
C GLU A 749 -8.87 39.02 -66.00
N PRO A 750 -10.13 39.35 -65.69
CA PRO A 750 -10.70 40.49 -66.39
C PRO A 750 -11.54 41.44 -65.50
N HIS A 751 -11.27 42.73 -65.72
CA HIS A 751 -12.17 43.88 -65.76
C HIS A 751 -12.99 44.29 -64.52
N GLN A 752 -12.69 45.52 -64.05
CA GLN A 752 -13.43 46.32 -63.07
C GLN A 752 -14.91 46.52 -63.44
N PRO A 753 -15.78 46.68 -62.42
CA PRO A 753 -16.75 47.78 -62.50
C PRO A 753 -16.91 48.58 -61.19
N LEU A 754 -16.85 49.90 -61.39
CA LEU A 754 -17.67 51.00 -60.85
C LEU A 754 -18.06 51.02 -59.35
N GLU A 755 -17.61 52.10 -58.70
CA GLU A 755 -17.71 52.40 -57.28
C GLU A 755 -19.13 52.82 -56.83
N GLY A 756 -19.65 52.12 -55.83
CA GLY A 756 -20.76 52.53 -54.96
C GLY A 756 -20.52 51.96 -53.55
N LYS A 757 -20.76 52.75 -52.50
CA LYS A 757 -20.39 52.39 -51.11
C LYS A 757 -21.08 51.13 -50.55
N ASP A 758 -22.21 50.71 -51.12
CA ASP A 758 -22.88 49.43 -50.78
C ASP A 758 -22.41 48.24 -51.64
N VAL A 759 -21.66 48.49 -52.71
CA VAL A 759 -21.18 47.47 -53.67
C VAL A 759 -19.91 46.77 -53.16
N LYS A 760 -19.10 47.45 -52.32
CA LYS A 760 -17.82 46.91 -51.81
C LYS A 760 -18.00 45.67 -50.92
N GLY A 761 -19.02 45.66 -50.06
CA GLY A 761 -19.31 44.51 -49.18
C GLY A 761 -19.78 43.27 -49.95
N SER A 762 -20.65 43.46 -50.95
CA SER A 762 -21.14 42.38 -51.82
C SER A 762 -20.03 41.82 -52.73
N ALA A 763 -19.16 42.68 -53.28
CA ALA A 763 -18.02 42.24 -54.10
C ALA A 763 -16.99 41.42 -53.31
N GLN A 764 -16.72 41.78 -52.05
CA GLN A 764 -15.80 41.04 -51.18
C GLN A 764 -16.39 39.67 -50.78
N SER A 765 -17.68 39.62 -50.46
CA SER A 765 -18.38 38.37 -50.13
C SER A 765 -18.39 37.41 -51.31
N ALA A 766 -18.64 37.91 -52.52
CA ALA A 766 -18.60 37.13 -53.74
C ALA A 766 -17.20 36.58 -54.05
N ARG A 767 -16.14 37.36 -53.76
CA ARG A 767 -14.74 36.91 -53.88
C ARG A 767 -14.43 35.77 -52.92
N LEU A 768 -14.80 35.91 -51.64
CA LEU A 768 -14.58 34.88 -50.62
C LEU A 768 -15.39 33.61 -50.91
N ALA A 769 -16.63 33.74 -51.36
CA ALA A 769 -17.44 32.61 -51.79
C ALA A 769 -16.78 31.88 -52.97
N LYS A 770 -16.20 32.60 -53.95
CA LYS A 770 -15.47 31.99 -55.07
C LYS A 770 -14.18 31.29 -54.64
N GLU A 771 -13.50 31.81 -53.62
CA GLU A 771 -12.26 31.22 -53.07
C GLU A 771 -12.54 29.92 -52.31
N HIS A 772 -13.64 29.85 -51.57
CA HIS A 772 -13.94 28.71 -50.70
C HIS A 772 -14.99 27.73 -51.23
N CYS A 773 -15.76 28.09 -52.26
CA CYS A 773 -16.74 27.20 -52.92
C CYS A 773 -16.24 26.84 -54.33
N LYS A 774 -15.90 25.56 -54.55
CA LYS A 774 -15.39 25.09 -55.84
C LYS A 774 -16.50 25.03 -56.91
N LEU A 775 -17.75 24.83 -56.51
CA LEU A 775 -18.87 24.54 -57.43
C LEU A 775 -19.78 25.73 -57.71
N ILE A 776 -19.64 26.85 -57.00
CA ILE A 776 -20.50 28.02 -57.18
C ILE A 776 -20.35 28.61 -58.59
N GLY A 777 -19.13 28.63 -59.14
CA GLY A 777 -18.87 29.06 -60.52
C GLY A 777 -19.56 28.15 -61.54
N LYS A 778 -19.45 26.83 -61.36
CA LYS A 778 -20.04 25.82 -62.23
C LYS A 778 -21.56 25.94 -62.25
N LEU A 779 -22.18 26.18 -61.09
CA LEU A 779 -23.63 26.36 -60.98
C LEU A 779 -24.12 27.63 -61.71
N VAL A 780 -23.38 28.74 -61.61
CA VAL A 780 -23.71 29.98 -62.34
C VAL A 780 -23.59 29.77 -63.85
N GLN A 781 -22.52 29.11 -64.30
CA GLN A 781 -22.34 28.74 -65.70
C GLN A 781 -23.46 27.80 -66.20
N LEU A 782 -23.89 26.83 -65.38
CA LEU A 782 -25.03 25.97 -65.70
C LEU A 782 -26.31 26.80 -65.88
N ALA A 783 -26.57 27.74 -64.96
CA ALA A 783 -27.73 28.61 -65.05
C ALA A 783 -27.74 29.44 -66.34
N ASP A 784 -26.57 29.88 -66.81
CA ASP A 784 -26.43 30.57 -68.08
C ASP A 784 -26.65 29.62 -69.28
N ILE A 785 -26.08 28.41 -69.25
CA ILE A 785 -26.24 27.41 -70.32
C ILE A 785 -27.71 27.10 -70.58
N LEU A 786 -28.52 27.02 -69.53
CA LEU A 786 -29.97 26.78 -69.62
C LEU A 786 -30.72 27.86 -70.44
N LEU A 787 -30.16 29.06 -70.64
CA LEU A 787 -30.85 30.18 -71.31
C LEU A 787 -30.28 30.58 -72.67
N ILE A 788 -29.14 30.03 -73.09
CA ILE A 788 -28.42 30.46 -74.30
C ILE A 788 -28.57 29.48 -75.45
N SER A 789 -28.25 29.93 -76.68
CA SER A 789 -28.34 29.09 -77.88
C SER A 789 -27.17 28.10 -78.01
N ARG A 790 -27.33 27.03 -78.80
CA ARG A 790 -26.23 26.09 -79.13
C ARG A 790 -24.98 26.79 -79.66
N ALA A 791 -25.16 27.81 -80.51
CA ALA A 791 -24.07 28.58 -81.08
C ALA A 791 -23.30 29.36 -80.00
N ASP A 792 -24.01 29.93 -79.03
CA ASP A 792 -23.40 30.63 -77.90
C ASP A 792 -22.68 29.66 -76.95
N ILE A 793 -23.23 28.46 -76.72
CA ILE A 793 -22.57 27.41 -75.92
C ILE A 793 -21.22 27.05 -76.56
N LEU A 794 -21.20 26.79 -77.87
CA LEU A 794 -19.98 26.49 -78.61
C LEU A 794 -18.98 27.67 -78.60
N ALA A 795 -19.47 28.90 -78.75
CA ALA A 795 -18.63 30.09 -78.70
C ALA A 795 -17.98 30.26 -77.32
N ARG A 796 -18.75 30.08 -76.24
CA ARG A 796 -18.24 30.14 -74.86
C ARG A 796 -17.26 29.01 -74.54
N ARG A 797 -17.47 27.79 -75.07
CA ARG A 797 -16.51 26.68 -74.95
C ARG A 797 -15.20 27.01 -75.65
N ARG A 798 -15.23 27.51 -76.89
CA ARG A 798 -14.03 27.93 -77.64
C ARG A 798 -13.27 29.06 -76.94
N ALA A 799 -13.97 29.95 -76.24
CA ALA A 799 -13.38 31.02 -75.46
C ALA A 799 -12.84 30.58 -74.07
N GLY A 800 -12.92 29.28 -73.73
CA GLY A 800 -12.48 28.77 -72.43
C GLY A 800 -13.39 29.11 -71.24
N LEU A 801 -14.53 29.77 -71.48
CA LEU A 801 -15.44 30.24 -70.41
C LEU A 801 -16.22 29.10 -69.74
N LEU A 802 -16.23 27.90 -70.33
CA LEU A 802 -16.89 26.69 -69.83
C LEU A 802 -15.88 25.60 -69.44
N ALA A 803 -14.69 25.99 -68.95
CA ALA A 803 -13.63 25.05 -68.56
C ALA A 803 -14.02 24.10 -67.40
N GLN A 804 -15.01 24.46 -66.58
CA GLN A 804 -15.46 23.66 -65.43
C GLN A 804 -16.37 22.48 -65.82
N PHE A 805 -16.77 22.40 -67.09
CA PHE A 805 -17.56 21.30 -67.62
C PHE A 805 -16.70 20.39 -68.49
N THR A 806 -16.89 19.08 -68.32
CA THR A 806 -16.34 18.10 -69.26
C THR A 806 -17.12 18.16 -70.57
N THR A 807 -16.51 17.71 -71.65
CA THR A 807 -17.17 17.66 -72.96
C THR A 807 -18.36 16.71 -72.97
N GLU A 808 -18.31 15.65 -72.17
CA GLU A 808 -19.47 14.77 -71.98
C GLU A 808 -20.62 15.48 -71.26
N GLU A 809 -20.35 16.20 -70.17
CA GLU A 809 -21.37 16.99 -69.47
C GLU A 809 -22.02 18.04 -70.38
N LEU A 810 -21.23 18.75 -71.20
CA LEU A 810 -21.77 19.71 -72.17
C LEU A 810 -22.58 19.04 -73.27
N ALA A 811 -22.14 17.89 -73.78
CA ALA A 811 -22.87 17.13 -74.77
C ALA A 811 -24.21 16.63 -74.23
N ASP A 812 -24.25 16.16 -72.98
CA ASP A 812 -25.49 15.73 -72.31
C ASP A 812 -26.45 16.90 -72.09
N LEU A 813 -25.96 18.07 -71.66
CA LEU A 813 -26.77 19.28 -71.55
C LEU A 813 -27.34 19.72 -72.91
N ILE A 814 -26.55 19.65 -73.99
CA ILE A 814 -27.06 19.98 -75.34
C ILE A 814 -28.12 18.97 -75.80
N ARG A 815 -27.96 17.68 -75.48
CA ARG A 815 -28.99 16.66 -75.76
C ARG A 815 -30.28 16.93 -75.01
N ALA A 816 -30.17 17.38 -73.76
CA ALA A 816 -31.30 17.69 -72.90
C ALA A 816 -32.04 18.98 -73.30
N LEU A 817 -31.32 20.02 -73.75
CA LEU A 817 -31.91 21.33 -74.05
C LEU A 817 -32.44 21.49 -75.48
N PHE A 818 -31.95 20.68 -76.44
CA PHE A 818 -32.23 20.91 -77.86
C PHE A 818 -32.72 19.64 -78.57
N SER A 819 -33.76 19.81 -79.40
CA SER A 819 -34.34 18.74 -80.23
C SER A 819 -33.31 18.07 -81.16
N ASP A 820 -33.53 16.78 -81.45
CA ASP A 820 -32.67 16.03 -82.35
C ASP A 820 -32.69 16.55 -83.79
N THR A 821 -31.59 17.18 -84.18
CA THR A 821 -31.39 17.80 -85.50
C THR A 821 -29.97 17.50 -85.98
N LYS A 822 -29.76 17.54 -87.30
CA LYS A 822 -28.43 17.35 -87.90
C LYS A 822 -27.41 18.37 -87.37
N GLU A 823 -27.84 19.60 -87.16
CA GLU A 823 -27.04 20.67 -86.56
C GLU A 823 -26.60 20.33 -85.13
N ARG A 824 -27.51 19.79 -84.29
CA ARG A 824 -27.18 19.36 -82.92
C ARG A 824 -26.10 18.26 -82.93
N ALA A 825 -26.21 17.29 -83.84
CA ALA A 825 -25.23 16.22 -83.96
C ALA A 825 -23.85 16.77 -84.37
N GLN A 826 -23.82 17.71 -85.32
CA GLN A 826 -22.60 18.39 -85.75
C GLN A 826 -21.98 19.25 -84.64
N ASP A 827 -22.80 19.95 -83.84
CA ASP A 827 -22.34 20.75 -82.70
C ASP A 827 -21.70 19.85 -81.62
N ILE A 828 -22.30 18.69 -81.33
CA ILE A 828 -21.74 17.70 -80.38
C ILE A 828 -20.43 17.10 -80.92
N GLU A 829 -20.34 16.79 -82.21
CA GLU A 829 -19.10 16.32 -82.83
C GLU A 829 -18.01 17.41 -82.79
N THR A 830 -18.39 18.66 -83.01
CA THR A 830 -17.51 19.82 -82.89
C THR A 830 -17.00 19.97 -81.46
N LEU A 831 -17.86 19.81 -80.43
CA LEU A 831 -17.43 19.81 -79.03
C LEU A 831 -16.39 18.73 -78.75
N LYS A 832 -16.61 17.50 -79.26
CA LYS A 832 -15.67 16.38 -79.08
C LYS A 832 -14.33 16.59 -79.77
N SER A 833 -14.29 17.43 -80.82
CA SER A 833 -13.05 17.79 -81.50
C SER A 833 -12.29 18.95 -80.87
N LEU A 834 -12.87 19.62 -79.87
CA LEU A 834 -12.27 20.75 -79.14
C LEU A 834 -11.53 20.33 -77.87
N ASP A 835 -11.64 19.06 -77.47
CA ASP A 835 -10.75 18.40 -76.52
C ASP A 835 -9.54 17.81 -77.25
#